data_AF-A0A5S9IJS4-F1
#
_entry.id   AF-A0A5S9IJS4-F1
#
_cell.length_a   1.000
_cell.length_b   1.000
_cell.length_c   1.000
_cell.angle_alpha   90.00
_cell.angle_beta   90.00
_cell.angle_gamma   90.00
#
_symmetry.space_group_name_H-M   'P 1'
#
loop_
_entity.id
_entity.type
_entity.pdbx_description
1 polymer ?
#
loop_
_entity_poly.entity_id
_entity_poly.type
_entity_poly.pdbx_seq_one_letter_code
_entity_poly.pdbx_strand_id
1 'polypeptide(L)'
;MISQKFTWGIVLCIFVCSCSAPVKVFETQVVESQPIFESEKDLDYVVEGDVAYEDFLSDMPVYEVQMQKNDPTEGVTIWDPIESVNRPIYHFNDFVIRWVLTPVGDVYGYVVPREAQKRIQNVADNINMPTKFVNNLLQFKFVHASSVVSRFLLNSTIGIAGIFDFADYTGVGFLKKPPVQGFEKTLAHWGLPPGPFIMIPFLGPSDIRGIGGLAGDNATSVFTYYLQEVGTVLNINNILYVIVPIWNTNTKGVADPYANIRDLSRLRVVGSVELEEHTPQQEAKKVIRPQDAGILETLGYLQYTGRNPRFANQAITGDIKFKGQEKAINYNVWMQEKEAPLAFVIPGFGGDYNSGLCNKTAEDFYNEGFSVVTMSSIFSVNFAQGFKGNDKPGIIARDTEHIYTMIEAILGEIRNKYPQKITQVTLVGYSMGGFYTAFIAAKEEKLRNPIFDNYISVHSPGNLTYAMSLIDRFTYDSYKNLNNEERASRQLKSIGTIFELITSGGPNPWNTPYQLTGEDARFLVGFSYIRSLLVWTEGLPVASFSTYCRNIIIPTYQKKLGIDDGNINEEFGYNNSYWKIKNTLRDNYKLKFFVNANDPLVDKQSLRLLKHLVPENRLMLSPRGGHLGNLLQIQKDVIKAAKRPIIKLR
;
A
#
# COMPACT_ATOMS: atom_id res chain seq x y z
N MET A 1 -45.77 30.46 -20.95
CA MET A 1 -45.34 31.37 -19.86
C MET A 1 -45.26 30.68 -18.49
N ILE A 2 -44.87 29.40 -18.45
CA ILE A 2 -44.55 28.65 -17.23
C ILE A 2 -43.26 27.87 -17.53
N SER A 3 -42.12 28.57 -17.67
CA SER A 3 -40.82 27.91 -17.84
C SER A 3 -39.62 28.77 -17.40
N GLN A 4 -39.84 29.86 -16.64
CA GLN A 4 -38.76 30.74 -16.17
C GLN A 4 -38.78 31.03 -14.66
N LYS A 5 -39.68 30.41 -13.89
CA LYS A 5 -39.73 30.57 -12.42
C LYS A 5 -39.20 29.39 -11.61
N PHE A 6 -38.74 28.31 -12.25
CA PHE A 6 -38.20 27.14 -11.54
C PHE A 6 -36.68 27.17 -11.38
N THR A 7 -35.98 28.08 -12.07
CA THR A 7 -34.52 28.19 -12.08
C THR A 7 -33.92 29.01 -10.93
N TRP A 8 -34.75 29.56 -10.03
CA TRP A 8 -34.28 30.31 -8.85
C TRP A 8 -34.75 29.71 -7.51
N GLY A 9 -35.49 28.58 -7.53
CA GLY A 9 -36.04 27.95 -6.32
C GLY A 9 -35.16 26.87 -5.67
N ILE A 10 -34.12 26.38 -6.35
CA ILE A 10 -33.26 25.28 -5.86
C ILE A 10 -32.00 25.79 -5.14
N VAL A 11 -31.72 27.10 -5.20
CA VAL A 11 -30.54 27.72 -4.57
C VAL A 11 -30.85 28.32 -3.18
N LEU A 12 -32.13 28.36 -2.73
CA LEU A 12 -32.53 29.08 -1.51
C LEU A 12 -33.26 28.22 -0.44
N CYS A 13 -33.09 26.90 -0.42
CA CYS A 13 -33.77 26.04 0.59
C CYS A 13 -32.90 24.98 1.29
N ILE A 14 -31.56 25.05 1.24
CA ILE A 14 -30.69 24.22 2.11
C ILE A 14 -29.63 25.07 2.83
N PHE A 15 -30.04 26.24 3.33
CA PHE A 15 -29.29 27.02 4.32
C PHE A 15 -30.27 27.80 5.19
N VAL A 16 -30.76 27.21 6.30
CA VAL A 16 -31.10 27.92 7.54
C VAL A 16 -31.07 26.94 8.73
N CYS A 17 -30.26 27.31 9.73
CA CYS A 17 -30.28 26.98 11.17
C CYS A 17 -29.92 25.58 11.69
N SER A 18 -28.64 25.47 12.07
CA SER A 18 -28.16 25.23 13.43
C SER A 18 -29.21 25.03 14.54
N CYS A 19 -29.21 23.83 15.14
CA CYS A 19 -29.40 23.67 16.58
C CYS A 19 -28.40 22.62 17.08
N SER A 20 -27.46 23.07 17.90
CA SER A 20 -26.59 22.23 18.71
C SER A 20 -27.44 21.46 19.73
N ALA A 21 -27.34 20.14 19.73
CA ALA A 21 -27.68 19.29 20.87
C ALA A 21 -26.51 18.32 21.08
N PRO A 22 -26.18 17.96 22.33
CA PRO A 22 -24.98 17.17 22.61
C PRO A 22 -25.19 15.78 22.02
N VAL A 23 -24.36 15.42 21.03
CA VAL A 23 -24.27 14.01 20.63
C VAL A 23 -23.64 13.29 21.81
N LYS A 24 -24.47 12.58 22.58
CA LYS A 24 -23.99 11.52 23.46
C LYS A 24 -23.12 10.62 22.60
N VAL A 25 -21.84 10.55 22.97
CA VAL A 25 -20.92 9.53 22.50
C VAL A 25 -21.61 8.21 22.80
N PHE A 26 -22.13 7.56 21.75
CA PHE A 26 -22.42 6.15 21.86
C PHE A 26 -21.06 5.50 21.98
N GLU A 27 -20.80 4.89 23.13
CA GLU A 27 -19.78 3.87 23.27
C GLU A 27 -19.96 2.92 22.10
N THR A 28 -19.02 2.96 21.16
CA THR A 28 -18.78 1.83 20.27
C THR A 28 -18.60 0.63 21.18
N GLN A 29 -19.60 -0.24 21.21
CA GLN A 29 -19.43 -1.61 21.66
C GLN A 29 -18.25 -2.14 20.86
N VAL A 30 -17.13 -2.30 21.56
CA VAL A 30 -15.99 -3.08 21.11
C VAL A 30 -16.58 -4.45 20.83
N VAL A 31 -16.77 -4.77 19.55
CA VAL A 31 -16.95 -6.17 19.18
C VAL A 31 -15.59 -6.80 19.47
N GLU A 32 -15.46 -7.37 20.66
CA GLU A 32 -14.36 -8.26 20.99
C GLU A 32 -14.31 -9.30 19.88
N SER A 33 -13.28 -9.22 19.04
CA SER A 33 -12.91 -10.34 18.21
C SER A 33 -12.60 -11.46 19.20
N GLN A 34 -13.50 -12.45 19.30
CA GLN A 34 -13.23 -13.65 20.06
C GLN A 34 -11.89 -14.20 19.56
N PRO A 35 -10.88 -14.35 20.45
CA PRO A 35 -9.61 -14.91 20.06
C PRO A 35 -9.88 -16.34 19.59
N ILE A 36 -9.48 -16.66 18.36
CA ILE A 36 -9.64 -18.02 17.81
C ILE A 36 -8.75 -19.03 18.58
N PHE A 37 -7.96 -18.58 19.56
CA PHE A 37 -7.15 -19.45 20.42
C PHE A 37 -7.13 -18.92 21.87
N GLU A 38 -7.59 -19.75 22.80
CA GLU A 38 -7.43 -19.60 24.24
C GLU A 38 -6.07 -20.18 24.66
N SER A 39 -5.05 -19.33 24.83
CA SER A 39 -4.06 -19.38 25.92
C SER A 39 -2.70 -18.80 25.52
N GLU A 40 -2.04 -18.19 26.50
CA GLU A 40 -0.61 -17.82 26.49
C GLU A 40 0.34 -18.99 26.18
N LYS A 41 -0.12 -20.25 26.19
CA LYS A 41 0.73 -21.43 25.98
C LYS A 41 1.20 -21.62 24.53
N ASP A 42 0.59 -20.95 23.55
CA ASP A 42 1.09 -20.98 22.16
C ASP A 42 2.30 -20.05 21.94
N LEU A 43 2.68 -19.23 22.93
CA LEU A 43 3.97 -18.51 22.95
C LEU A 43 5.16 -19.45 23.22
N ASP A 44 4.93 -20.61 23.86
CA ASP A 44 5.99 -21.56 24.23
C ASP A 44 6.56 -22.33 23.03
N TYR A 45 5.89 -22.33 21.87
CA TYR A 45 6.43 -22.94 20.65
C TYR A 45 7.49 -22.08 19.94
N VAL A 46 7.76 -20.87 20.45
CA VAL A 46 8.72 -19.93 19.87
C VAL A 46 9.72 -19.52 20.95
N VAL A 47 10.88 -20.18 20.93
CA VAL A 47 12.07 -19.97 21.78
C VAL A 47 12.13 -20.88 23.02
N GLU A 48 12.37 -22.17 22.80
CA GLU A 48 13.12 -22.98 23.77
C GLU A 48 14.63 -22.73 23.59
N GLY A 49 15.32 -22.54 24.71
CA GLY A 49 16.77 -22.55 24.85
C GLY A 49 17.38 -21.20 25.27
N ASP A 50 17.81 -21.12 26.54
CA ASP A 50 18.82 -20.16 27.00
C ASP A 50 20.17 -20.53 26.34
N VAL A 51 20.39 -20.03 25.12
CA VAL A 51 21.70 -20.14 24.45
C VAL A 51 22.56 -18.97 24.91
N ALA A 52 23.78 -19.27 25.38
CA ALA A 52 24.73 -18.25 25.82
C ALA A 52 25.03 -17.24 24.70
N TYR A 53 25.21 -15.97 25.06
CA TYR A 53 25.43 -14.86 24.11
C TYR A 53 26.67 -15.06 23.23
N GLU A 54 27.66 -15.81 23.73
CA GLU A 54 28.87 -16.18 23.00
C GLU A 54 28.64 -17.27 21.92
N ASP A 55 27.77 -18.26 22.18
CA ASP A 55 27.40 -19.33 21.22
C ASP A 55 26.45 -18.81 20.13
N PHE A 56 25.77 -17.70 20.39
CA PHE A 56 24.90 -17.01 19.45
C PHE A 56 25.68 -16.26 18.34
N LEU A 57 26.95 -15.94 18.57
CA LEU A 57 27.81 -15.23 17.61
C LEU A 57 28.44 -16.13 16.55
N SER A 58 28.49 -17.45 16.77
CA SER A 58 29.12 -18.42 15.86
C SER A 58 28.20 -18.95 14.76
N ASP A 59 26.89 -18.77 14.87
CA ASP A 59 25.90 -19.31 13.93
C ASP A 59 25.23 -18.21 13.09
N MET A 60 26.00 -17.44 12.30
CA MET A 60 25.41 -16.59 11.28
C MET A 60 24.89 -17.48 10.13
N PRO A 61 23.60 -17.42 9.76
CA PRO A 61 23.11 -18.21 8.65
C PRO A 61 23.68 -17.68 7.33
N VAL A 62 24.48 -18.50 6.65
CA VAL A 62 24.92 -18.26 5.28
C VAL A 62 23.81 -18.69 4.33
N TYR A 63 23.11 -17.72 3.73
CA TYR A 63 22.08 -18.00 2.73
C TYR A 63 22.74 -18.10 1.35
N GLU A 64 22.85 -19.33 0.83
CA GLU A 64 23.25 -19.53 -0.57
C GLU A 64 22.11 -19.15 -1.53
N VAL A 65 22.46 -18.32 -2.50
CA VAL A 65 21.58 -17.87 -3.58
C VAL A 65 21.53 -18.96 -4.66
N GLN A 66 20.42 -19.67 -4.77
CA GLN A 66 20.23 -20.66 -5.84
C GLN A 66 19.66 -19.99 -7.10
N MET A 67 20.31 -20.22 -8.25
CA MET A 67 19.87 -19.73 -9.56
C MET A 67 18.69 -20.58 -10.06
N GLN A 68 17.60 -19.95 -10.49
CA GLN A 68 16.61 -20.61 -11.33
C GLN A 68 16.43 -19.85 -12.64
N LYS A 69 16.38 -20.61 -13.75
CA LYS A 69 16.44 -20.13 -15.14
C LYS A 69 15.19 -19.39 -15.63
N ASN A 70 14.09 -19.43 -14.88
CA ASN A 70 12.79 -18.94 -15.35
C ASN A 70 12.44 -17.65 -14.62
N ASP A 71 12.06 -16.62 -15.39
CA ASP A 71 11.58 -15.36 -14.83
C ASP A 71 10.11 -15.53 -14.38
N PRO A 72 9.79 -15.37 -13.08
CA PRO A 72 8.41 -15.47 -12.61
C PRO A 72 7.50 -14.36 -13.14
N THR A 73 8.06 -13.32 -13.79
CA THR A 73 7.35 -12.23 -14.46
C THR A 73 7.12 -12.45 -15.97
N GLU A 74 7.73 -13.47 -16.59
CA GLU A 74 7.52 -13.82 -18.02
C GLU A 74 6.05 -14.18 -18.34
N GLY A 75 5.22 -14.42 -17.33
CA GLY A 75 3.80 -14.77 -17.49
C GLY A 75 2.80 -13.61 -17.56
N VAL A 76 3.20 -12.36 -17.31
CA VAL A 76 2.25 -11.21 -17.28
C VAL A 76 2.67 -10.11 -18.26
N THR A 77 2.84 -10.47 -19.53
CA THR A 77 2.99 -9.47 -20.60
C THR A 77 1.61 -9.16 -21.19
N ILE A 78 1.18 -7.90 -21.09
CA ILE A 78 -0.09 -7.47 -21.68
C ILE A 78 0.11 -7.20 -23.15
N TRP A 79 -0.71 -7.88 -23.96
CA TRP A 79 -0.67 -7.71 -25.40
C TRP A 79 -1.16 -6.30 -25.81
N ASP A 80 -0.20 -5.48 -26.24
CA ASP A 80 -0.36 -4.08 -26.61
C ASP A 80 0.27 -3.80 -27.99
N PRO A 81 -0.34 -4.30 -29.08
CA PRO A 81 0.23 -4.20 -30.43
C PRO A 81 0.20 -2.76 -31.00
N ILE A 82 -0.57 -1.86 -30.39
CA ILE A 82 -0.74 -0.47 -30.82
C ILE A 82 -0.22 0.52 -29.76
N GLU A 83 0.82 0.13 -29.02
CA GLU A 83 1.45 0.95 -27.97
C GLU A 83 1.84 2.35 -28.48
N SER A 84 2.30 2.45 -29.74
CA SER A 84 2.65 3.71 -30.40
C SER A 84 1.47 4.67 -30.58
N VAL A 85 0.24 4.17 -30.62
CA VAL A 85 -1.00 4.96 -30.65
C VAL A 85 -1.52 5.20 -29.23
N ASN A 86 -1.43 4.19 -28.37
CA ASN A 86 -1.94 4.23 -27.02
C ASN A 86 -1.17 5.22 -26.11
N ARG A 87 0.16 5.32 -26.23
CA ARG A 87 0.98 6.23 -25.42
C ARG A 87 0.65 7.72 -25.64
N PRO A 88 0.53 8.23 -26.88
CA PRO A 88 0.05 9.60 -27.11
C PRO A 88 -1.33 9.88 -26.52
N ILE A 89 -2.28 8.95 -26.64
CA ILE A 89 -3.62 9.09 -26.06
C ILE A 89 -3.55 9.09 -24.53
N TYR A 90 -2.67 8.27 -23.94
CA TYR A 90 -2.41 8.31 -22.51
C TYR A 90 -1.93 9.70 -22.06
N HIS A 91 -0.98 10.30 -22.78
CA HIS A 91 -0.51 11.65 -22.46
C HIS A 91 -1.61 12.69 -22.57
N PHE A 92 -2.51 12.58 -23.55
CA PHE A 92 -3.69 13.42 -23.65
C PHE A 92 -4.63 13.25 -22.43
N ASN A 93 -4.94 12.01 -22.05
CA ASN A 93 -5.78 11.73 -20.88
C ASN A 93 -5.15 12.23 -19.58
N ASP A 94 -3.86 11.97 -19.40
CA ASP A 94 -3.10 12.42 -18.24
C ASP A 94 -3.05 13.95 -18.16
N PHE A 95 -2.90 14.64 -19.30
CA PHE A 95 -2.99 16.09 -19.36
C PHE A 95 -4.36 16.59 -18.89
N VAL A 96 -5.45 16.05 -19.42
CA VAL A 96 -6.81 16.43 -19.02
C VAL A 96 -7.03 16.18 -17.53
N ILE A 97 -6.63 15.01 -17.03
CA ILE A 97 -6.81 14.66 -15.61
C ILE A 97 -6.00 15.58 -14.70
N ARG A 98 -4.73 15.83 -15.01
CA ARG A 98 -3.85 16.62 -14.14
C ARG A 98 -4.14 18.11 -14.18
N TRP A 99 -4.39 18.66 -15.37
CA TRP A 99 -4.47 20.11 -15.56
C TRP A 99 -5.90 20.65 -15.62
N VAL A 100 -6.90 19.79 -15.82
CA VAL A 100 -8.32 20.19 -15.86
C VAL A 100 -9.08 19.56 -14.70
N LEU A 101 -9.13 18.23 -14.63
CA LEU A 101 -10.01 17.55 -13.67
C LEU A 101 -9.50 17.59 -12.23
N THR A 102 -8.18 17.61 -12.01
CA THR A 102 -7.62 17.72 -10.64
C THR A 102 -7.94 19.07 -10.01
N PRO A 103 -7.68 20.24 -10.65
CA PRO A 103 -8.10 21.54 -10.12
C PRO A 103 -9.61 21.65 -9.90
N VAL A 104 -10.42 21.14 -10.84
CA VAL A 104 -11.89 21.11 -10.69
C VAL A 104 -12.29 20.23 -9.52
N GLY A 105 -11.63 19.09 -9.33
CA GLY A 105 -11.84 18.17 -8.21
C GLY A 105 -11.48 18.80 -6.87
N ASP A 106 -10.42 19.61 -6.80
CA ASP A 106 -10.04 20.33 -5.59
C ASP A 106 -11.09 21.39 -5.20
N VAL A 107 -11.60 22.16 -6.18
CA VAL A 107 -12.71 23.11 -5.96
C VAL A 107 -14.00 22.39 -5.57
N TYR A 108 -14.33 21.29 -6.24
CA TYR A 108 -15.47 20.45 -5.88
C TYR A 108 -15.34 19.89 -4.46
N GLY A 109 -14.13 19.46 -4.08
CA GLY A 109 -13.74 19.11 -2.73
C GLY A 109 -13.99 20.22 -1.72
N TYR A 110 -13.59 21.44 -2.06
CA TYR A 110 -13.79 22.59 -1.19
C TYR A 110 -15.28 22.88 -0.95
N VAL A 111 -16.10 22.84 -2.00
CA VAL A 111 -17.53 23.20 -1.94
C VAL A 111 -18.40 22.07 -1.36
N VAL A 112 -18.15 20.83 -1.75
CA VAL A 112 -18.98 19.67 -1.37
C VAL A 112 -18.21 18.82 -0.36
N PRO A 113 -18.63 18.71 0.91
CA PRO A 113 -17.96 17.90 1.92
C PRO A 113 -17.85 16.43 1.52
N ARG A 114 -16.82 15.74 2.03
CA ARG A 114 -16.51 14.36 1.64
C ARG A 114 -17.66 13.38 1.90
N GLU A 115 -18.38 13.57 3.00
CA GLU A 115 -19.57 12.77 3.30
C GLU A 115 -20.70 12.97 2.29
N ALA A 116 -20.84 14.19 1.74
CA ALA A 116 -21.81 14.45 0.68
C ALA A 116 -21.38 13.78 -0.64
N GLN A 117 -20.10 13.88 -1.02
CA GLN A 117 -19.57 13.19 -2.22
C GLN A 117 -19.76 11.68 -2.14
N LYS A 118 -19.52 11.08 -0.97
CA LYS A 118 -19.77 9.66 -0.70
C LYS A 118 -21.26 9.32 -0.83
N ARG A 119 -22.16 10.15 -0.31
CA ARG A 119 -23.62 9.95 -0.45
C ARG A 119 -24.08 10.05 -1.91
N ILE A 120 -23.55 11.01 -2.66
CA ILE A 120 -23.81 11.14 -4.10
C ILE A 120 -23.33 9.88 -4.83
N GLN A 121 -22.15 9.36 -4.47
CA GLN A 121 -21.64 8.11 -5.01
C GLN A 121 -22.53 6.92 -4.65
N ASN A 122 -23.05 6.83 -3.43
CA ASN A 122 -23.97 5.76 -3.03
C ASN A 122 -25.27 5.79 -3.86
N VAL A 123 -25.79 6.98 -4.17
CA VAL A 123 -26.95 7.13 -5.06
C VAL A 123 -26.62 6.63 -6.45
N ALA A 124 -25.46 7.01 -7.00
CA ALA A 124 -25.00 6.52 -8.31
C ALA A 124 -24.86 4.99 -8.33
N ASP A 125 -24.26 4.40 -7.29
CA ASP A 125 -24.10 2.95 -7.14
C ASP A 125 -25.46 2.24 -7.06
N ASN A 126 -26.45 2.85 -6.39
CA ASN A 126 -27.81 2.32 -6.24
C ASN A 126 -28.59 2.35 -7.56
N ILE A 127 -28.52 3.46 -8.30
CA ILE A 127 -29.16 3.59 -9.61
C ILE A 127 -28.56 2.61 -10.64
N ASN A 128 -27.28 2.28 -10.51
CA ASN A 128 -26.61 1.28 -11.36
C ASN A 128 -26.86 -0.18 -10.94
N MET A 129 -27.63 -0.45 -9.87
CA MET A 129 -27.90 -1.83 -9.44
C MET A 129 -28.68 -2.68 -10.45
N PRO A 130 -29.65 -2.16 -11.24
CA PRO A 130 -30.31 -2.95 -12.29
C PRO A 130 -29.33 -3.50 -13.33
N THR A 131 -28.37 -2.70 -13.80
CA THR A 131 -27.30 -3.18 -14.71
C THR A 131 -26.49 -4.30 -14.07
N LYS A 132 -26.14 -4.17 -12.78
CA LYS A 132 -25.46 -5.24 -12.03
C LYS A 132 -26.33 -6.49 -11.91
N PHE A 133 -27.63 -6.34 -11.68
CA PHE A 133 -28.57 -7.46 -11.58
C PHE A 133 -28.66 -8.23 -12.89
N VAL A 134 -28.86 -7.55 -14.02
CA VAL A 134 -28.91 -8.17 -15.35
C VAL A 134 -27.62 -8.92 -15.65
N ASN A 135 -26.46 -8.31 -15.41
CA ASN A 135 -25.17 -8.97 -15.62
C ASN A 135 -24.98 -10.20 -14.74
N ASN A 136 -25.39 -10.17 -13.46
CA ASN A 136 -25.35 -11.35 -12.60
C ASN A 136 -26.26 -12.48 -13.12
N LEU A 137 -27.45 -12.16 -13.65
CA LEU A 137 -28.32 -13.15 -14.27
C LEU A 137 -27.70 -13.76 -15.53
N LEU A 138 -27.11 -12.92 -16.39
CA LEU A 138 -26.42 -13.36 -17.61
C LEU A 138 -25.21 -14.26 -17.32
N GLN A 139 -24.63 -14.15 -16.11
CA GLN A 139 -23.55 -15.00 -15.63
C GLN A 139 -24.03 -16.18 -14.77
N PHE A 140 -25.35 -16.43 -14.70
CA PHE A 140 -26.00 -17.44 -13.84
C PHE A 140 -25.67 -17.32 -12.34
N LYS A 141 -25.33 -16.12 -11.87
CA LYS A 141 -24.97 -15.83 -10.47
C LYS A 141 -26.19 -15.44 -9.65
N PHE A 142 -27.12 -16.40 -9.45
CA PHE A 142 -28.41 -16.13 -8.80
C PHE A 142 -28.30 -15.60 -7.36
N VAL A 143 -27.31 -16.07 -6.59
CA VAL A 143 -27.06 -15.58 -5.22
C VAL A 143 -26.58 -14.12 -5.22
N HIS A 144 -25.70 -13.76 -6.15
CA HIS A 144 -25.27 -12.37 -6.28
C HIS A 144 -26.39 -11.49 -6.84
N ALA A 145 -27.18 -11.99 -7.79
CA ALA A 145 -28.35 -11.29 -8.31
C ALA A 145 -29.36 -10.98 -7.19
N SER A 146 -29.67 -11.94 -6.32
CA SER A 146 -30.57 -11.73 -5.19
C SER A 146 -29.98 -10.79 -4.13
N SER A 147 -28.66 -10.82 -3.91
CA SER A 147 -27.96 -9.85 -3.07
C SER A 147 -28.08 -8.43 -3.62
N VAL A 148 -27.84 -8.24 -4.92
CA VAL A 148 -27.99 -6.95 -5.59
C VAL A 148 -29.42 -6.41 -5.46
N VAL A 149 -30.44 -7.24 -5.66
CA VAL A 149 -31.85 -6.85 -5.47
C VAL A 149 -32.12 -6.47 -4.02
N SER A 150 -31.64 -7.26 -3.05
CA SER A 150 -31.82 -6.98 -1.62
C SER A 150 -31.17 -5.66 -1.22
N ARG A 151 -29.94 -5.41 -1.69
CA ARG A 151 -29.24 -4.13 -1.49
C ARG A 151 -29.99 -2.98 -2.13
N PHE A 152 -30.50 -3.15 -3.35
CA PHE A 152 -31.28 -2.11 -4.05
C PHE A 152 -32.53 -1.74 -3.27
N LEU A 153 -33.28 -2.74 -2.79
CA LEU A 153 -34.50 -2.51 -2.01
C LEU A 153 -34.19 -1.82 -0.69
N LEU A 154 -33.22 -2.31 0.08
CA LEU A 154 -32.85 -1.74 1.38
C LEU A 154 -32.32 -0.31 1.24
N ASN A 155 -31.43 -0.08 0.29
CA ASN A 155 -30.83 1.24 0.08
C ASN A 155 -31.84 2.22 -0.51
N SER A 156 -32.74 1.77 -1.38
CA SER A 156 -33.79 2.64 -1.92
C SER A 156 -34.86 3.01 -0.89
N THR A 157 -35.14 2.11 0.06
CA THR A 157 -36.17 2.32 1.10
C THR A 157 -35.57 2.94 2.37
N ILE A 158 -34.91 2.13 3.20
CA ILE A 158 -34.30 2.53 4.48
C ILE A 158 -33.13 3.49 4.23
N GLY A 159 -32.36 3.24 3.16
CA GLY A 159 -31.23 4.07 2.78
C GLY A 159 -31.60 5.40 2.11
N ILE A 160 -32.89 5.75 2.03
CA ILE A 160 -33.41 6.99 1.41
C ILE A 160 -32.91 7.14 -0.03
N ALA A 161 -33.49 6.37 -0.95
CA ALA A 161 -33.14 6.37 -2.38
C ALA A 161 -31.65 6.11 -2.69
N GLY A 162 -30.95 5.43 -1.78
CA GLY A 162 -29.52 5.11 -1.91
C GLY A 162 -28.57 6.15 -1.36
N ILE A 163 -29.04 7.23 -0.71
CA ILE A 163 -28.16 8.20 -0.03
C ILE A 163 -27.30 7.50 1.02
N PHE A 164 -27.91 6.59 1.78
CA PHE A 164 -27.25 5.77 2.78
C PHE A 164 -27.19 4.32 2.30
N ASP A 165 -25.99 3.74 2.33
CA ASP A 165 -25.79 2.31 2.07
C ASP A 165 -26.12 1.48 3.32
N PHE A 166 -27.41 1.40 3.64
CA PHE A 166 -27.89 0.67 4.82
C PHE A 166 -27.61 -0.83 4.72
N ALA A 167 -27.67 -1.40 3.52
CA ALA A 167 -27.40 -2.81 3.32
C ALA A 167 -25.99 -3.19 3.76
N ASP A 168 -24.98 -2.38 3.42
CA ASP A 168 -23.60 -2.57 3.88
C ASP A 168 -23.46 -2.34 5.40
N TYR A 169 -24.17 -1.36 5.95
CA TYR A 169 -24.18 -1.05 7.39
C TYR A 169 -24.69 -2.21 8.27
N THR A 170 -25.58 -3.06 7.75
CA THR A 170 -26.11 -4.21 8.51
C THR A 170 -25.03 -5.23 8.93
N GLY A 171 -23.87 -5.23 8.26
CA GLY A 171 -22.79 -6.19 8.50
C GLY A 171 -23.11 -7.63 8.05
N VAL A 172 -24.31 -7.88 7.52
CA VAL A 172 -24.74 -9.19 7.04
C VAL A 172 -23.91 -9.55 5.80
N GLY A 173 -23.21 -10.69 5.85
CA GLY A 173 -22.27 -11.11 4.80
C GLY A 173 -22.87 -11.14 3.39
N PHE A 174 -24.10 -11.63 3.25
CA PHE A 174 -24.85 -11.65 1.98
C PHE A 174 -25.16 -10.25 1.44
N LEU A 175 -25.28 -9.25 2.31
CA LEU A 175 -25.57 -7.86 1.95
C LEU A 175 -24.32 -7.02 1.80
N LYS A 176 -23.10 -7.54 1.98
CA LYS A 176 -21.87 -6.78 1.69
C LYS A 176 -21.81 -6.41 0.20
N LYS A 177 -21.13 -5.31 -0.14
CA LYS A 177 -20.93 -4.90 -1.54
C LYS A 177 -20.35 -6.07 -2.37
N PRO A 178 -21.09 -6.58 -3.38
CA PRO A 178 -20.52 -7.57 -4.28
C PRO A 178 -19.46 -6.90 -5.18
N PRO A 179 -18.55 -7.70 -5.77
CA PRO A 179 -17.64 -7.24 -6.81
C PRO A 179 -18.36 -6.45 -7.90
N VAL A 180 -17.68 -5.47 -8.50
CA VAL A 180 -18.30 -4.62 -9.52
C VAL A 180 -18.70 -5.48 -10.72
N GLN A 181 -19.99 -5.62 -11.01
CA GLN A 181 -20.46 -6.39 -12.19
C GLN A 181 -20.78 -5.46 -13.35
N GLY A 182 -20.44 -5.89 -14.56
CA GLY A 182 -20.66 -5.18 -15.81
C GLY A 182 -20.54 -6.13 -17.00
N PHE A 183 -20.96 -5.66 -18.17
CA PHE A 183 -21.08 -6.51 -19.36
C PHE A 183 -19.72 -6.97 -19.89
N GLU A 184 -18.64 -6.22 -19.65
CA GLU A 184 -17.26 -6.67 -19.90
C GLU A 184 -16.97 -8.01 -19.20
N LYS A 185 -17.38 -8.14 -17.93
CA LYS A 185 -17.20 -9.36 -17.13
C LYS A 185 -18.15 -10.46 -17.56
N THR A 186 -19.37 -10.12 -17.96
CA THR A 186 -20.29 -11.08 -18.57
C THR A 186 -19.70 -11.69 -19.83
N LEU A 187 -19.14 -10.88 -20.73
CA LEU A 187 -18.45 -11.40 -21.92
C LEU A 187 -17.25 -12.27 -21.56
N ALA A 188 -16.49 -11.89 -20.53
CA ALA A 188 -15.40 -12.71 -20.01
C ALA A 188 -15.89 -14.06 -19.47
N HIS A 189 -17.03 -14.09 -18.77
CA HIS A 189 -17.65 -15.30 -18.25
C HIS A 189 -18.04 -16.29 -19.34
N TRP A 190 -18.45 -15.77 -20.48
CA TRP A 190 -18.77 -16.56 -21.67
C TRP A 190 -17.53 -16.89 -22.54
N GLY A 191 -16.33 -16.70 -21.98
CA GLY A 191 -15.07 -17.09 -22.62
C GLY A 191 -14.56 -16.13 -23.70
N LEU A 192 -15.16 -14.93 -23.85
CA LEU A 192 -14.63 -13.97 -24.81
C LEU A 192 -13.27 -13.45 -24.30
N PRO A 193 -12.17 -13.66 -25.04
CA PRO A 193 -10.88 -13.11 -24.64
C PRO A 193 -10.92 -11.59 -24.76
N PRO A 194 -10.10 -10.86 -24.00
CA PRO A 194 -10.22 -9.42 -23.99
C PRO A 194 -9.73 -8.73 -25.28
N GLY A 195 -8.84 -9.37 -26.04
CA GLY A 195 -8.18 -8.78 -27.21
C GLY A 195 -7.05 -7.80 -26.83
N PRO A 196 -6.56 -6.99 -27.79
CA PRO A 196 -5.45 -6.08 -27.60
C PRO A 196 -5.81 -4.93 -26.66
N PHE A 197 -4.80 -4.42 -25.95
CA PHE A 197 -4.96 -3.23 -25.12
C PHE A 197 -5.22 -1.98 -25.96
N ILE A 198 -6.14 -1.13 -25.48
CA ILE A 198 -6.53 0.11 -26.13
C ILE A 198 -6.62 1.21 -25.06
N MET A 199 -5.92 2.33 -25.28
CA MET A 199 -6.10 3.55 -24.50
C MET A 199 -7.14 4.42 -25.21
N ILE A 200 -8.29 4.66 -24.58
CA ILE A 200 -9.40 5.42 -25.16
C ILE A 200 -9.32 6.88 -24.70
N PRO A 201 -9.47 7.87 -25.61
CA PRO A 201 -9.54 9.27 -25.23
C PRO A 201 -10.64 9.54 -24.19
N PHE A 202 -10.31 10.31 -23.15
CA PHE A 202 -11.13 10.65 -21.97
C PHE A 202 -11.52 9.49 -21.05
N LEU A 203 -11.75 8.29 -21.59
CA LEU A 203 -12.21 7.12 -20.83
C LEU A 203 -11.07 6.34 -20.17
N GLY A 204 -9.86 6.38 -20.76
CA GLY A 204 -8.69 5.72 -20.21
C GLY A 204 -8.48 4.30 -20.72
N PRO A 205 -7.84 3.41 -19.93
CA PRO A 205 -7.43 2.08 -20.38
C PRO A 205 -8.61 1.12 -20.59
N SER A 206 -8.58 0.34 -21.67
CA SER A 206 -9.59 -0.67 -22.03
C SER A 206 -8.99 -1.76 -22.93
N ASP A 207 -9.83 -2.68 -23.38
CA ASP A 207 -9.56 -3.61 -24.47
C ASP A 207 -10.82 -3.76 -25.36
N ILE A 208 -10.76 -4.59 -26.41
CA ILE A 208 -11.89 -4.79 -27.35
C ILE A 208 -13.13 -5.30 -26.62
N ARG A 209 -12.95 -6.24 -25.69
CA ARG A 209 -14.04 -6.75 -24.86
C ARG A 209 -14.60 -5.67 -23.94
N GLY A 210 -13.75 -4.84 -23.36
CA GLY A 210 -14.12 -3.70 -22.53
C GLY A 210 -14.98 -2.69 -23.29
N ILE A 211 -14.66 -2.39 -24.54
CA ILE A 211 -15.50 -1.52 -25.41
C ILE A 211 -16.89 -2.13 -25.61
N GLY A 212 -16.96 -3.43 -25.91
CA GLY A 212 -18.23 -4.16 -25.99
C GLY A 212 -18.99 -4.15 -24.66
N GLY A 213 -18.26 -4.24 -23.55
CA GLY A 213 -18.76 -4.09 -22.19
C GLY A 213 -19.46 -2.75 -21.96
N LEU A 214 -18.79 -1.65 -22.31
CA LEU A 214 -19.36 -0.30 -22.18
C LEU A 214 -20.65 -0.16 -23.01
N ALA A 215 -20.69 -0.73 -24.21
CA ALA A 215 -21.90 -0.70 -25.04
C ALA A 215 -23.06 -1.49 -24.40
N GLY A 216 -22.79 -2.69 -23.87
CA GLY A 216 -23.80 -3.50 -23.19
C GLY A 216 -24.29 -2.90 -21.88
N ASP A 217 -23.40 -2.29 -21.09
CA ASP A 217 -23.77 -1.61 -19.85
C ASP A 217 -24.61 -0.35 -20.16
N ASN A 218 -24.28 0.41 -21.20
CA ASN A 218 -25.09 1.55 -21.64
C ASN A 218 -26.51 1.14 -22.08
N ALA A 219 -26.66 -0.02 -22.72
CA ALA A 219 -27.97 -0.54 -23.15
C ALA A 219 -28.89 -0.95 -21.98
N THR A 220 -28.33 -1.20 -20.79
CA THR A 220 -29.08 -1.56 -19.58
C THR A 220 -29.14 -0.45 -18.55
N SER A 221 -28.45 0.67 -18.79
CA SER A 221 -28.30 1.78 -17.86
C SER A 221 -29.57 2.63 -17.79
N VAL A 222 -30.07 2.84 -16.57
CA VAL A 222 -31.20 3.74 -16.29
C VAL A 222 -30.87 5.19 -16.67
N PHE A 223 -29.59 5.58 -16.59
CA PHE A 223 -29.12 6.92 -16.97
C PHE A 223 -29.33 7.23 -18.45
N THR A 224 -29.15 6.23 -19.31
CA THR A 224 -29.29 6.39 -20.77
C THR A 224 -30.72 6.76 -21.16
N TYR A 225 -31.72 6.24 -20.44
CA TYR A 225 -33.12 6.32 -20.88
C TYR A 225 -33.99 7.30 -20.07
N TYR A 226 -33.71 7.52 -18.78
CA TYR A 226 -34.68 8.21 -17.89
C TYR A 226 -34.09 9.33 -17.04
N LEU A 227 -32.77 9.37 -16.83
CA LEU A 227 -32.14 10.26 -15.85
C LEU A 227 -30.87 10.91 -16.43
N GLN A 228 -30.93 11.46 -17.64
CA GLN A 228 -29.73 11.95 -18.31
C GLN A 228 -29.04 13.09 -17.55
N GLU A 229 -29.79 14.11 -17.11
CA GLU A 229 -29.25 15.26 -16.36
C GLU A 229 -28.71 14.83 -14.98
N VAL A 230 -29.46 13.99 -14.27
CA VAL A 230 -29.04 13.43 -12.98
C VAL A 230 -27.80 12.55 -13.17
N GLY A 231 -27.76 11.76 -14.24
CA GLY A 231 -26.63 10.91 -14.61
C GLY A 231 -25.37 11.72 -14.91
N THR A 232 -25.49 12.89 -15.53
CA THR A 232 -24.34 13.80 -15.72
C THR A 232 -23.76 14.24 -14.38
N VAL A 233 -24.59 14.68 -13.43
CA VAL A 233 -24.13 15.11 -12.09
C VAL A 233 -23.46 13.96 -11.34
N LEU A 234 -24.07 12.77 -11.36
CA LEU A 234 -23.53 11.58 -10.70
C LEU A 234 -22.21 11.11 -11.35
N ASN A 235 -22.10 11.19 -12.68
CA ASN A 235 -20.87 10.88 -13.40
C ASN A 235 -19.76 11.89 -13.11
N ILE A 236 -20.08 13.18 -13.02
CA ILE A 236 -19.10 14.20 -12.61
C ILE A 236 -18.60 13.90 -11.20
N ASN A 237 -19.49 13.60 -10.25
CA ASN A 237 -19.08 13.19 -8.91
C ASN A 237 -18.16 11.96 -8.98
N ASN A 238 -18.52 10.91 -9.73
CA ASN A 238 -17.69 9.72 -9.88
C ASN A 238 -16.30 10.03 -10.46
N ILE A 239 -16.21 10.89 -11.48
CA ILE A 239 -14.94 11.30 -12.07
C ILE A 239 -14.07 12.02 -11.03
N LEU A 240 -14.61 13.02 -10.34
CA LEU A 240 -13.84 13.87 -9.42
C LEU A 240 -13.52 13.17 -8.09
N TYR A 241 -14.45 12.36 -7.57
CA TYR A 241 -14.34 11.68 -6.27
C TYR A 241 -13.59 10.34 -6.35
N VAL A 242 -13.73 9.60 -7.46
CA VAL A 242 -13.19 8.24 -7.59
C VAL A 242 -12.05 8.19 -8.61
N ILE A 243 -12.30 8.59 -9.86
CA ILE A 243 -11.35 8.36 -10.96
C ILE A 243 -10.10 9.23 -10.85
N VAL A 244 -10.25 10.55 -10.61
CA VAL A 244 -9.13 11.48 -10.51
C VAL A 244 -8.15 11.09 -9.39
N PRO A 245 -8.60 10.79 -8.15
CA PRO A 245 -7.71 10.29 -7.11
C PRO A 245 -6.99 9.00 -7.50
N ILE A 246 -7.71 7.99 -8.01
CA ILE A 246 -7.11 6.72 -8.42
C ILE A 246 -6.04 6.93 -9.51
N TRP A 247 -6.34 7.75 -10.52
CA TRP A 247 -5.38 8.05 -11.57
C TRP A 247 -4.13 8.72 -11.02
N ASN A 248 -4.29 9.77 -10.21
CA ASN A 248 -3.17 10.49 -9.61
C ASN A 248 -2.31 9.58 -8.72
N THR A 249 -2.93 8.72 -7.90
CA THR A 249 -2.21 7.75 -7.05
C THR A 249 -1.40 6.74 -7.86
N ASN A 250 -1.87 6.35 -9.06
CA ASN A 250 -1.22 5.33 -9.88
C ASN A 250 -0.31 5.91 -10.98
N THR A 251 -0.19 7.23 -11.10
CA THR A 251 0.61 7.88 -12.16
C THR A 251 1.61 8.91 -11.64
N LYS A 252 1.41 9.48 -10.45
CA LYS A 252 2.41 10.37 -9.83
C LYS A 252 3.53 9.53 -9.21
N GLY A 253 4.80 9.86 -9.51
CA GLY A 253 5.97 9.18 -8.94
C GLY A 253 6.31 7.81 -9.54
N VAL A 254 5.63 7.40 -10.62
CA VAL A 254 5.82 6.09 -11.27
C VAL A 254 6.79 6.21 -12.46
N ALA A 255 7.61 5.16 -12.69
CA ALA A 255 8.68 5.17 -13.70
C ALA A 255 8.12 5.22 -15.12
N ASP A 256 7.21 4.30 -15.42
CA ASP A 256 6.39 4.28 -16.63
C ASP A 256 4.91 4.29 -16.22
N PRO A 257 4.31 5.48 -16.03
CA PRO A 257 2.91 5.62 -15.65
C PRO A 257 1.93 4.96 -16.64
N TYR A 258 2.30 4.93 -17.94
CA TYR A 258 1.49 4.29 -18.97
C TYR A 258 1.45 2.77 -18.77
N ALA A 259 2.61 2.13 -18.65
CA ALA A 259 2.69 0.70 -18.43
C ALA A 259 1.97 0.31 -17.13
N ASN A 260 2.11 1.11 -16.07
CA ASN A 260 1.41 0.85 -14.80
C ASN A 260 -0.12 0.87 -14.95
N ILE A 261 -0.68 1.88 -15.62
CA ILE A 261 -2.14 1.98 -15.84
C ILE A 261 -2.65 0.86 -16.76
N ARG A 262 -1.89 0.51 -17.81
CA ARG A 262 -2.19 -0.65 -18.66
C ARG A 262 -2.25 -1.92 -17.83
N ASP A 263 -1.22 -2.17 -17.02
CA ASP A 263 -1.11 -3.35 -16.18
C ASP A 263 -2.27 -3.46 -15.18
N LEU A 264 -2.56 -2.38 -14.45
CA LEU A 264 -3.66 -2.33 -13.49
C LEU A 264 -5.04 -2.57 -14.13
N SER A 265 -5.27 -2.07 -15.35
CA SER A 265 -6.55 -2.23 -16.03
C SER A 265 -6.90 -3.69 -16.32
N ARG A 266 -5.90 -4.51 -16.69
CA ARG A 266 -6.10 -5.94 -16.94
C ARG A 266 -6.30 -6.72 -15.66
N LEU A 267 -5.52 -6.40 -14.63
CA LEU A 267 -5.59 -7.04 -13.33
C LEU A 267 -6.98 -6.87 -12.69
N ARG A 268 -7.63 -5.71 -12.88
CA ARG A 268 -9.03 -5.48 -12.46
C ARG A 268 -9.99 -6.52 -13.04
N VAL A 269 -9.89 -6.76 -14.34
CA VAL A 269 -10.88 -7.57 -15.08
C VAL A 269 -10.60 -9.06 -14.84
N VAL A 270 -9.36 -9.49 -15.06
CA VAL A 270 -8.97 -10.90 -14.87
C VAL A 270 -9.22 -11.34 -13.44
N GLY A 271 -8.84 -10.51 -12.47
CA GLY A 271 -9.10 -10.77 -11.06
C GLY A 271 -10.54 -11.10 -10.78
N SER A 272 -11.44 -10.22 -11.18
CA SER A 272 -12.85 -10.41 -10.89
C SER A 272 -13.52 -11.61 -11.57
N VAL A 273 -13.02 -12.04 -12.72
CA VAL A 273 -13.60 -13.16 -13.49
C VAL A 273 -13.09 -14.48 -12.92
N GLU A 274 -11.77 -14.64 -12.74
CA GLU A 274 -11.18 -15.87 -12.19
C GLU A 274 -11.51 -16.09 -10.71
N LEU A 275 -11.71 -15.01 -9.94
CA LEU A 275 -12.21 -15.07 -8.56
C LEU A 275 -13.54 -15.81 -8.46
N GLU A 276 -14.43 -15.64 -9.43
CA GLU A 276 -15.82 -16.05 -9.34
C GLU A 276 -16.09 -17.41 -10.02
N GLU A 277 -15.30 -17.82 -11.02
CA GLU A 277 -15.47 -19.10 -11.73
C GLU A 277 -14.75 -20.29 -11.10
N HIS A 278 -13.58 -20.06 -10.49
CA HIS A 278 -12.72 -21.11 -9.94
C HIS A 278 -12.73 -21.19 -8.43
N THR A 279 -13.83 -20.80 -7.78
CA THR A 279 -13.93 -20.90 -6.32
C THR A 279 -15.21 -21.67 -5.98
N PRO A 280 -15.16 -23.01 -5.92
CA PRO A 280 -16.16 -23.73 -5.15
C PRO A 280 -16.15 -23.12 -3.75
N GLN A 281 -17.30 -22.67 -3.25
CA GLN A 281 -17.46 -22.25 -1.84
C GLN A 281 -16.99 -23.35 -0.85
N GLN A 282 -16.73 -24.56 -1.33
CA GLN A 282 -16.15 -25.70 -0.63
C GLN A 282 -14.61 -25.66 -0.47
N GLU A 283 -13.85 -24.95 -1.33
CA GLU A 283 -12.39 -24.79 -1.13
C GLU A 283 -12.04 -23.73 -0.07
N ALA A 284 -12.98 -22.83 0.24
CA ALA A 284 -12.83 -21.74 1.22
C ALA A 284 -12.85 -22.21 2.70
N LYS A 285 -12.71 -23.51 2.96
CA LYS A 285 -12.47 -24.09 4.29
C LYS A 285 -11.16 -24.87 4.35
N LYS A 286 -10.16 -24.54 3.53
CA LYS A 286 -8.80 -25.02 3.80
C LYS A 286 -8.30 -24.33 5.08
N VAL A 287 -8.08 -25.14 6.11
CA VAL A 287 -7.46 -24.70 7.37
C VAL A 287 -6.18 -23.93 7.03
N ILE A 288 -6.12 -22.66 7.40
CA ILE A 288 -4.89 -21.87 7.33
C ILE A 288 -3.86 -22.64 8.16
N ARG A 289 -2.81 -23.13 7.51
CA ARG A 289 -1.74 -23.81 8.24
C ARG A 289 -1.17 -22.82 9.25
N PRO A 290 -0.90 -23.22 10.51
CA PRO A 290 -0.36 -22.30 11.52
C PRO A 290 0.88 -21.54 11.04
N GLN A 291 1.75 -22.20 10.26
CA GLN A 291 2.95 -21.61 9.64
C GLN A 291 2.67 -20.50 8.60
N ASP A 292 1.47 -20.45 8.02
CA ASP A 292 1.08 -19.45 7.01
C ASP A 292 0.39 -18.22 7.65
N ALA A 293 0.10 -18.26 8.96
CA ALA A 293 -0.64 -17.19 9.64
C ALA A 293 0.09 -15.83 9.53
N GLY A 294 1.40 -15.79 9.80
CA GLY A 294 2.19 -14.57 9.74
C GLY A 294 2.25 -13.94 8.35
N ILE A 295 2.40 -14.75 7.29
CA ILE A 295 2.47 -14.22 5.91
C ILE A 295 1.12 -13.75 5.39
N LEU A 296 0.04 -14.43 5.77
CA LEU A 296 -1.29 -13.93 5.48
C LEU A 296 -1.51 -12.60 6.24
N GLU A 297 -1.05 -12.49 7.50
CA GLU A 297 -1.19 -11.31 8.40
C GLU A 297 -0.60 -10.08 7.79
N THR A 298 0.53 -10.22 7.11
CA THR A 298 1.14 -9.18 6.31
C THR A 298 0.13 -8.47 5.41
N LEU A 299 -0.79 -9.17 4.73
CA LEU A 299 -1.78 -8.56 3.81
C LEU A 299 -2.70 -7.53 4.50
N GLY A 300 -2.78 -7.53 5.83
CA GLY A 300 -3.44 -6.49 6.62
C GLY A 300 -2.92 -5.08 6.31
N TYR A 301 -1.66 -4.93 5.86
CA TYR A 301 -1.06 -3.63 5.52
C TYR A 301 -1.87 -2.88 4.45
N LEU A 302 -2.57 -3.60 3.56
CA LEU A 302 -3.38 -3.03 2.48
C LEU A 302 -4.57 -2.20 2.98
N GLN A 303 -5.03 -2.47 4.20
CA GLN A 303 -6.09 -1.69 4.84
C GLN A 303 -5.56 -0.35 5.36
N TYR A 304 -4.25 -0.25 5.61
CA TYR A 304 -3.61 0.95 6.12
C TYR A 304 -3.18 1.88 4.97
N THR A 305 -4.17 2.36 4.22
CA THR A 305 -3.96 3.23 3.04
C THR A 305 -4.70 4.55 3.20
N GLY A 306 -4.06 5.65 2.79
CA GLY A 306 -4.57 7.00 2.91
C GLY A 306 -5.75 7.18 1.97
N ARG A 307 -6.97 7.07 2.48
CA ARG A 307 -8.18 7.21 1.66
C ARG A 307 -8.57 8.68 1.46
N ASN A 308 -7.94 9.65 2.13
CA ASN A 308 -8.31 11.06 2.07
C ASN A 308 -7.55 11.85 0.99
N PRO A 309 -8.09 11.97 -0.24
CA PRO A 309 -7.40 12.70 -1.31
C PRO A 309 -7.20 14.18 -0.98
N ARG A 310 -8.05 14.79 -0.14
CA ARG A 310 -7.86 16.19 0.27
C ARG A 310 -6.61 16.38 1.09
N PHE A 311 -6.41 15.50 2.08
CA PHE A 311 -5.21 15.55 2.89
C PHE A 311 -3.97 15.32 2.02
N ALA A 312 -4.01 14.33 1.13
CA ALA A 312 -2.91 14.08 0.19
C ALA A 312 -2.63 15.28 -0.73
N ASN A 313 -3.66 15.97 -1.23
CA ASN A 313 -3.50 17.15 -2.09
C ASN A 313 -3.09 18.42 -1.34
N GLN A 314 -3.26 18.48 -0.02
CA GLN A 314 -2.76 19.60 0.81
C GLN A 314 -1.23 19.57 0.98
N ALA A 315 -0.58 18.49 0.58
CA ALA A 315 0.86 18.36 0.64
C ALA A 315 1.54 19.44 -0.21
N ILE A 316 2.59 20.04 0.33
CA ILE A 316 3.56 20.77 -0.47
C ILE A 316 4.61 19.77 -0.93
N THR A 317 4.64 19.47 -2.23
CA THR A 317 5.72 18.65 -2.81
C THR A 317 6.96 19.50 -2.99
N GLY A 318 8.04 19.14 -2.29
CA GLY A 318 9.38 19.66 -2.52
C GLY A 318 10.20 18.69 -3.36
N ASP A 319 11.38 19.14 -3.78
CA ASP A 319 12.35 18.31 -4.49
C ASP A 319 13.76 18.69 -4.08
N ILE A 320 14.66 17.71 -4.03
CA ILE A 320 16.08 17.91 -3.74
C ILE A 320 16.91 17.27 -4.83
N LYS A 321 17.95 18.00 -5.25
CA LYS A 321 18.92 17.52 -6.23
C LYS A 321 20.33 17.59 -5.67
N PHE A 322 20.97 16.43 -5.50
CA PHE A 322 22.37 16.36 -5.12
C PHE A 322 23.30 16.56 -6.32
N LYS A 323 24.54 16.96 -6.03
CA LYS A 323 25.59 17.11 -7.04
C LYS A 323 25.85 15.76 -7.71
N GLY A 324 25.67 15.70 -9.03
CA GLY A 324 25.82 14.47 -9.82
C GLY A 324 24.52 13.70 -10.06
N GLN A 325 23.39 14.15 -9.51
CA GLN A 325 22.08 13.57 -9.81
C GLN A 325 21.47 14.16 -11.08
N GLU A 326 20.78 13.33 -11.86
CA GLU A 326 20.11 13.77 -13.09
C GLU A 326 18.77 14.43 -12.79
N LYS A 327 17.95 13.75 -11.99
CA LYS A 327 16.62 14.21 -11.58
C LYS A 327 16.59 14.53 -10.10
N ALA A 328 15.71 15.44 -9.72
CA ALA A 328 15.45 15.74 -8.32
C ALA A 328 14.63 14.62 -7.69
N ILE A 329 14.85 14.39 -6.40
CA ILE A 329 14.11 13.44 -5.58
C ILE A 329 13.00 14.20 -4.87
N ASN A 330 11.76 13.81 -5.11
CA ASN A 330 10.60 14.45 -4.52
C ASN A 330 10.32 14.00 -3.08
N TYR A 331 9.74 14.89 -2.29
CA TYR A 331 9.24 14.63 -0.94
C TYR A 331 7.96 15.45 -0.70
N ASN A 332 7.12 15.04 0.25
CA ASN A 332 5.91 15.82 0.61
C ASN A 332 6.03 16.39 2.01
N VAL A 333 5.46 17.58 2.22
CA VAL A 333 5.44 18.28 3.50
C VAL A 333 4.03 18.74 3.85
N TRP A 334 3.62 18.50 5.09
CA TRP A 334 2.44 19.07 5.73
C TRP A 334 2.86 19.83 6.97
N MET A 335 2.69 21.15 6.96
CA MET A 335 3.04 22.00 8.10
C MET A 335 1.80 22.31 8.95
N GLN A 336 1.95 22.26 10.26
CA GLN A 336 0.97 22.81 11.18
C GLN A 336 0.99 24.35 11.11
N GLU A 337 -0.16 24.96 11.42
CA GLU A 337 -0.25 26.42 11.49
C GLU A 337 0.62 26.98 12.62
N LYS A 338 0.61 26.31 13.77
CA LYS A 338 1.34 26.66 14.99
C LYS A 338 2.65 25.87 15.12
N GLU A 339 3.45 26.22 16.12
CA GLU A 339 4.63 25.45 16.50
C GLU A 339 4.25 23.99 16.82
N ALA A 340 4.98 23.06 16.23
CA ALA A 340 4.65 21.65 16.30
C ALA A 340 5.90 20.75 16.18
N PRO A 341 5.84 19.53 16.73
CA PRO A 341 6.85 18.52 16.44
C PRO A 341 6.80 18.13 14.95
N LEU A 342 7.94 17.80 14.37
CA LEU A 342 8.11 17.37 12.98
C LEU A 342 8.41 15.88 12.93
N ALA A 343 7.63 15.12 12.17
CA ALA A 343 7.88 13.70 11.90
C ALA A 343 8.41 13.50 10.48
N PHE A 344 9.59 12.91 10.34
CA PHE A 344 10.06 12.34 9.07
C PHE A 344 9.58 10.90 8.97
N VAL A 345 8.92 10.57 7.86
CA VAL A 345 8.35 9.24 7.60
C VAL A 345 9.06 8.61 6.41
N ILE A 346 9.67 7.43 6.64
CA ILE A 346 10.30 6.62 5.61
C ILE A 346 9.52 5.31 5.45
N PRO A 347 8.95 5.02 4.26
CA PRO A 347 8.18 3.81 4.03
C PRO A 347 9.07 2.58 3.87
N GLY A 348 8.41 1.43 3.73
CA GLY A 348 9.05 0.15 3.44
C GLY A 348 9.70 0.07 2.06
N PHE A 349 10.13 -1.13 1.71
CA PHE A 349 10.81 -1.43 0.44
C PHE A 349 9.97 -0.98 -0.77
N GLY A 350 10.59 -0.25 -1.71
CA GLY A 350 9.92 0.27 -2.91
C GLY A 350 8.89 1.38 -2.68
N GLY A 351 8.53 1.69 -1.44
CA GLY A 351 7.52 2.69 -1.10
C GLY A 351 7.93 4.10 -1.51
N ASP A 352 6.99 4.83 -2.10
CA ASP A 352 7.19 6.21 -2.55
C ASP A 352 6.69 7.25 -1.54
N TYR A 353 7.22 8.48 -1.61
CA TYR A 353 6.84 9.62 -0.75
C TYR A 353 5.34 9.92 -0.76
N ASN A 354 4.65 9.59 -1.85
CA ASN A 354 3.20 9.76 -2.02
C ASN A 354 2.42 8.43 -1.96
N SER A 355 3.02 7.36 -1.43
CA SER A 355 2.37 6.06 -1.28
C SER A 355 1.19 6.11 -0.31
N GLY A 356 0.27 5.14 -0.42
CA GLY A 356 -0.88 5.02 0.48
C GLY A 356 -0.50 4.94 1.96
N LEU A 357 0.60 4.26 2.29
CA LEU A 357 1.14 4.16 3.65
C LEU A 357 1.69 5.52 4.13
N CYS A 358 2.46 6.22 3.28
CA CYS A 358 2.98 7.56 3.60
C CYS A 358 1.83 8.54 3.84
N ASN A 359 0.84 8.58 2.95
CA ASN A 359 -0.30 9.50 3.07
C ASN A 359 -1.15 9.19 4.30
N LYS A 360 -1.42 7.91 4.61
CA LYS A 360 -2.16 7.54 5.83
C LYS A 360 -1.40 7.92 7.10
N THR A 361 -0.11 7.61 7.13
CA THR A 361 0.75 7.92 8.27
C THR A 361 0.85 9.42 8.47
N ALA A 362 1.03 10.19 7.40
CA ALA A 362 1.05 11.64 7.48
C ALA A 362 -0.27 12.20 7.98
N GLU A 363 -1.40 11.67 7.54
CA GLU A 363 -2.72 12.07 8.04
C GLU A 363 -2.85 11.80 9.54
N ASP A 364 -2.46 10.62 10.01
CA ASP A 364 -2.57 10.26 11.43
C ASP A 364 -1.65 11.09 12.33
N PHE A 365 -0.39 11.29 11.91
CA PHE A 365 0.54 12.15 12.65
C PHE A 365 0.07 13.61 12.64
N TYR A 366 -0.44 14.11 11.51
CA TYR A 366 -0.91 15.48 11.39
C TYR A 366 -2.14 15.74 12.26
N ASN A 367 -3.11 14.83 12.27
CA ASN A 367 -4.28 14.91 13.16
C ASN A 367 -3.90 14.90 14.64
N GLU A 368 -2.76 14.30 14.97
CA GLU A 368 -2.19 14.25 16.31
C GLU A 368 -1.27 15.44 16.64
N GLY A 369 -1.23 16.46 15.77
CA GLY A 369 -0.54 17.73 16.01
C GLY A 369 0.91 17.79 15.51
N PHE A 370 1.37 16.83 14.70
CA PHE A 370 2.67 16.91 14.06
C PHE A 370 2.61 17.70 12.75
N SER A 371 3.70 18.38 12.42
CA SER A 371 4.05 18.60 11.01
C SER A 371 4.70 17.32 10.48
N VAL A 372 4.54 17.01 9.20
CA VAL A 372 5.01 15.73 8.64
C VAL A 372 5.76 15.94 7.35
N VAL A 373 6.88 15.21 7.19
CA VAL A 373 7.59 15.03 5.94
C VAL A 373 7.54 13.56 5.57
N THR A 374 7.09 13.24 4.36
CA THR A 374 7.21 11.88 3.82
C THR A 374 8.27 11.84 2.72
N MET A 375 9.12 10.82 2.78
CA MET A 375 10.20 10.60 1.83
C MET A 375 10.00 9.26 1.12
N SER A 376 10.63 9.08 -0.04
CA SER A 376 10.64 7.77 -0.68
C SER A 376 11.69 6.85 -0.07
N SER A 377 11.43 5.54 -0.11
CA SER A 377 12.41 4.50 0.12
C SER A 377 13.59 4.64 -0.85
N ILE A 378 14.79 4.29 -0.42
CA ILE A 378 15.97 4.26 -1.29
C ILE A 378 15.81 3.26 -2.45
N PHE A 379 14.89 2.29 -2.34
CA PHE A 379 14.57 1.33 -3.40
C PHE A 379 13.44 1.81 -4.33
N SER A 380 12.87 2.99 -4.10
CA SER A 380 11.78 3.53 -4.92
C SER A 380 12.27 4.00 -6.29
N VAL A 381 11.32 4.13 -7.22
CA VAL A 381 11.54 4.79 -8.52
C VAL A 381 12.05 6.22 -8.36
N ASN A 382 11.43 7.01 -7.46
CA ASN A 382 11.79 8.41 -7.25
C ASN A 382 13.27 8.55 -6.85
N PHE A 383 13.77 7.61 -6.04
CA PHE A 383 15.19 7.56 -5.70
C PHE A 383 16.06 7.04 -6.86
N ALA A 384 15.61 6.00 -7.58
CA ALA A 384 16.30 5.44 -8.76
C ALA A 384 16.51 6.45 -9.88
N GLN A 385 15.55 7.33 -10.10
CA GLN A 385 15.64 8.40 -11.10
C GLN A 385 16.68 9.46 -10.74
N GLY A 386 16.95 9.66 -9.45
CA GLY A 386 17.95 10.60 -8.97
C GLY A 386 19.39 10.09 -9.14
N PHE A 387 19.63 8.79 -9.00
CA PHE A 387 20.97 8.19 -9.00
C PHE A 387 21.28 7.44 -10.30
N LYS A 388 22.39 7.74 -10.97
CA LYS A 388 22.93 6.94 -12.08
C LYS A 388 24.26 6.25 -11.72
N GLY A 389 24.49 5.08 -12.31
CA GLY A 389 25.79 4.40 -12.33
C GLY A 389 25.95 3.29 -11.29
N ASN A 390 27.12 3.20 -10.66
CA ASN A 390 27.46 2.14 -9.70
C ASN A 390 26.88 2.36 -8.29
N ASP A 391 25.98 3.33 -8.12
CA ASP A 391 25.49 3.77 -6.81
C ASP A 391 24.11 3.18 -6.44
N LYS A 392 23.98 1.88 -6.70
CA LYS A 392 22.73 1.13 -6.53
C LYS A 392 22.53 0.69 -5.07
N PRO A 393 21.33 0.82 -4.47
CA PRO A 393 21.07 0.60 -3.04
C PRO A 393 21.31 -0.85 -2.58
N GLY A 394 21.59 -1.08 -1.31
CA GLY A 394 21.89 -2.41 -0.75
C GLY A 394 23.20 -2.48 0.05
N ILE A 395 23.88 -1.35 0.23
CA ILE A 395 25.03 -1.22 1.14
C ILE A 395 24.59 -0.30 2.27
N ILE A 396 24.16 -0.89 3.39
CA ILE A 396 23.42 -0.15 4.43
C ILE A 396 24.18 1.06 4.97
N ALA A 397 25.49 0.96 5.18
CA ALA A 397 26.30 2.09 5.63
C ALA A 397 26.21 3.28 4.67
N ARG A 398 26.36 3.04 3.36
CA ARG A 398 26.29 4.10 2.33
C ARG A 398 24.86 4.60 2.15
N ASP A 399 23.90 3.70 2.08
CA ASP A 399 22.49 4.05 1.95
C ASP A 399 22.02 4.93 3.11
N THR A 400 22.51 4.64 4.33
CA THR A 400 22.29 5.46 5.54
C THR A 400 22.84 6.88 5.37
N GLU A 401 24.04 7.03 4.78
CA GLU A 401 24.60 8.36 4.48
C GLU A 401 23.72 9.15 3.50
N HIS A 402 23.23 8.50 2.44
CA HIS A 402 22.38 9.17 1.46
C HIS A 402 21.06 9.64 2.06
N ILE A 403 20.39 8.76 2.81
CA ILE A 403 19.12 9.09 3.47
C ILE A 403 19.35 10.20 4.49
N TYR A 404 20.40 10.10 5.30
CA TYR A 404 20.73 11.11 6.32
C TYR A 404 20.97 12.47 5.68
N THR A 405 21.83 12.55 4.67
CA THR A 405 22.15 13.81 3.95
C THR A 405 20.90 14.43 3.33
N MET A 406 19.97 13.61 2.83
CA MET A 406 18.69 14.08 2.31
C MET A 406 17.81 14.67 3.41
N ILE A 407 17.74 14.04 4.58
CA ILE A 407 17.00 14.61 5.71
C ILE A 407 17.65 15.93 6.17
N GLU A 408 18.97 16.03 6.22
CA GLU A 408 19.66 17.29 6.57
C GLU A 408 19.27 18.42 5.62
N ALA A 409 19.29 18.15 4.31
CA ALA A 409 18.94 19.12 3.29
C ALA A 409 17.46 19.55 3.37
N ILE A 410 16.53 18.59 3.48
CA ILE A 410 15.09 18.88 3.65
C ILE A 410 14.87 19.70 4.91
N LEU A 411 15.43 19.28 6.04
CA LEU A 411 15.24 19.97 7.30
C LEU A 411 15.81 21.39 7.26
N GLY A 412 16.94 21.59 6.57
CA GLY A 412 17.49 22.92 6.29
C GLY A 412 16.53 23.81 5.52
N GLU A 413 15.95 23.30 4.42
CA GLU A 413 14.95 24.02 3.62
C GLU A 413 13.71 24.37 4.44
N ILE A 414 13.19 23.42 5.23
CA ILE A 414 12.00 23.63 6.06
C ILE A 414 12.30 24.67 7.15
N ARG A 415 13.45 24.59 7.84
CA ARG A 415 13.83 25.57 8.87
C ARG A 415 14.01 26.97 8.30
N ASN A 416 14.51 27.10 7.08
CA ASN A 416 14.65 28.37 6.38
C ASN A 416 13.28 28.95 5.98
N LYS A 417 12.36 28.10 5.50
CA LYS A 417 11.04 28.53 5.03
C LYS A 417 10.04 28.77 6.18
N TYR A 418 10.18 28.04 7.28
CA TYR A 418 9.29 28.09 8.44
C TYR A 418 10.09 28.28 9.74
N PRO A 419 10.76 29.44 9.90
CA PRO A 419 11.56 29.70 11.09
C PRO A 419 10.70 29.60 12.36
N GLN A 420 11.26 28.96 13.39
CA GLN A 420 10.65 28.76 14.72
C GLN A 420 9.39 27.88 14.79
N LYS A 421 8.99 27.18 13.71
CA LYS A 421 7.81 26.29 13.76
C LYS A 421 8.06 24.86 14.26
N ILE A 422 9.32 24.43 14.37
CA ILE A 422 9.67 23.03 14.69
C ILE A 422 10.15 22.94 16.15
N THR A 423 9.41 22.20 16.98
CA THR A 423 9.75 22.04 18.41
C THR A 423 10.56 20.77 18.71
N GLN A 424 10.42 19.74 17.87
CA GLN A 424 11.07 18.43 18.01
C GLN A 424 11.18 17.81 16.61
N VAL A 425 12.19 16.97 16.37
CA VAL A 425 12.31 16.17 15.13
C VAL A 425 12.32 14.68 15.45
N THR A 426 11.41 13.93 14.86
CA THR A 426 11.30 12.47 15.04
C THR A 426 11.47 11.75 13.71
N LEU A 427 12.27 10.69 13.69
CA LEU A 427 12.37 9.79 12.55
C LEU A 427 11.49 8.56 12.78
N VAL A 428 10.58 8.27 11.86
CA VAL A 428 9.69 7.12 11.88
C VAL A 428 9.87 6.34 10.61
N GLY A 429 10.26 5.07 10.75
CA GLY A 429 10.49 4.18 9.63
C GLY A 429 9.65 2.92 9.71
N TYR A 430 9.07 2.50 8.58
CA TYR A 430 8.30 1.27 8.47
C TYR A 430 9.04 0.25 7.60
N SER A 431 9.08 -1.01 8.02
CA SER A 431 9.79 -2.09 7.31
C SER A 431 11.24 -1.70 7.02
N MET A 432 11.66 -1.63 5.75
CA MET A 432 12.98 -1.18 5.34
C MET A 432 13.31 0.24 5.85
N GLY A 433 12.34 1.16 5.89
CA GLY A 433 12.53 2.47 6.49
C GLY A 433 12.81 2.38 8.00
N GLY A 434 12.22 1.42 8.69
CA GLY A 434 12.49 1.13 10.10
C GLY A 434 13.89 0.58 10.32
N PHE A 435 14.39 -0.20 9.36
CA PHE A 435 15.77 -0.67 9.36
C PHE A 435 16.75 0.49 9.25
N TYR A 436 16.59 1.36 8.24
CA TYR A 436 17.41 2.56 8.10
C TYR A 436 17.30 3.51 9.30
N THR A 437 16.12 3.62 9.92
CA THR A 437 15.93 4.41 11.14
C THR A 437 16.85 3.95 12.28
N ALA A 438 17.02 2.64 12.46
CA ALA A 438 17.93 2.10 13.48
C ALA A 438 19.42 2.37 13.15
N PHE A 439 19.81 2.28 11.87
CA PHE A 439 21.18 2.58 11.44
C PHE A 439 21.50 4.09 11.47
N ILE A 440 20.52 4.95 11.20
CA ILE A 440 20.62 6.40 11.38
C ILE A 440 20.83 6.73 12.85
N ALA A 441 20.12 6.08 13.77
CA ALA A 441 20.35 6.24 15.20
C ALA A 441 21.79 5.88 15.60
N ALA A 442 22.33 4.77 15.08
CA ALA A 442 23.72 4.36 15.32
C ALA A 442 24.76 5.34 14.72
N LYS A 443 24.41 5.99 13.61
CA LYS A 443 25.24 7.05 13.01
C LYS A 443 25.25 8.31 13.88
N GLU A 444 24.09 8.78 14.33
CA GLU A 444 23.95 10.02 15.10
C GLU A 444 24.62 9.97 16.48
N GLU A 445 24.77 8.79 17.09
CA GLU A 445 25.53 8.61 18.33
C GLU A 445 26.97 9.10 18.25
N LYS A 446 27.55 9.13 17.04
CA LYS A 446 28.92 9.58 16.79
C LYS A 446 29.00 11.07 16.47
N LEU A 447 27.87 11.74 16.28
CA LEU A 447 27.78 13.13 15.89
C LEU A 447 27.66 14.02 17.13
N ARG A 448 28.28 15.21 17.07
CA ARG A 448 28.19 16.20 18.16
C ARG A 448 26.79 16.79 18.32
N ASN A 449 26.10 16.98 17.19
CA ASN A 449 24.80 17.64 17.11
C ASN A 449 23.83 16.73 16.35
N PRO A 450 23.21 15.74 17.01
CA PRO A 450 22.20 14.91 16.38
C PRO A 450 20.94 15.72 16.03
N ILE A 451 20.30 15.36 14.93
CA ILE A 451 19.06 15.96 14.41
C ILE A 451 17.84 15.45 15.17
N PHE A 452 17.80 14.16 15.50
CA PHE A 452 16.58 13.53 15.98
C PHE A 452 16.49 13.42 17.50
N ASP A 453 15.30 13.72 17.99
CA ASP A 453 14.92 13.56 19.39
C ASP A 453 14.42 12.14 19.69
N ASN A 454 13.80 11.49 18.69
CA ASN A 454 13.28 10.13 18.78
C ASN A 454 13.47 9.38 17.45
N TYR A 455 13.70 8.06 17.55
CA TYR A 455 13.72 7.14 16.41
C TYR A 455 12.73 6.01 16.66
N ILE A 456 11.82 5.80 15.71
CA ILE A 456 10.79 4.78 15.80
C ILE A 456 10.96 3.80 14.63
N SER A 457 11.33 2.57 14.95
CA SER A 457 11.48 1.48 13.99
C SER A 457 10.27 0.55 14.06
N VAL A 458 9.49 0.48 12.99
CA VAL A 458 8.26 -0.32 12.91
C VAL A 458 8.45 -1.48 11.95
N HIS A 459 8.28 -2.71 12.46
CA HIS A 459 8.38 -3.99 11.74
C HIS A 459 9.62 -4.10 10.84
N SER A 460 10.76 -3.70 11.36
CA SER A 460 12.02 -3.77 10.62
C SER A 460 12.56 -5.20 10.54
N PRO A 461 13.10 -5.64 9.40
CA PRO A 461 13.55 -7.03 9.16
C PRO A 461 14.69 -7.51 10.07
N GLY A 462 15.48 -6.60 10.65
CA GLY A 462 16.62 -6.93 11.51
C GLY A 462 17.84 -7.54 10.80
N ASN A 463 17.63 -8.37 9.77
CA ASN A 463 18.65 -8.89 8.86
C ASN A 463 18.15 -8.78 7.42
N LEU A 464 18.80 -7.92 6.63
CA LEU A 464 18.38 -7.67 5.26
C LEU A 464 18.57 -8.91 4.37
N THR A 465 19.69 -9.61 4.52
CA THR A 465 20.01 -10.80 3.72
C THR A 465 18.96 -11.88 3.93
N TYR A 466 18.59 -12.16 5.18
CA TYR A 466 17.51 -13.10 5.49
C TYR A 466 16.19 -12.72 4.83
N ALA A 467 15.72 -11.49 5.09
CA ALA A 467 14.42 -11.03 4.63
C ALA A 467 14.31 -11.12 3.11
N MET A 468 15.38 -10.73 2.42
CA MET A 468 15.40 -10.73 0.96
C MET A 468 15.55 -12.13 0.37
N SER A 469 16.36 -13.02 0.95
CA SER A 469 16.40 -14.43 0.54
C SER A 469 15.06 -15.14 0.76
N LEU A 470 14.31 -14.75 1.79
CA LEU A 470 12.96 -15.26 2.01
C LEU A 470 11.96 -14.75 0.96
N ILE A 471 12.01 -13.46 0.61
CA ILE A 471 11.20 -12.86 -0.46
C ILE A 471 11.47 -13.51 -1.81
N ASP A 472 12.73 -13.84 -2.11
CA ASP A 472 13.07 -14.57 -3.32
C ASP A 472 12.37 -15.93 -3.35
N ARG A 473 12.46 -16.69 -2.25
CA ARG A 473 11.74 -17.97 -2.11
C ARG A 473 10.23 -17.80 -2.26
N PHE A 474 9.65 -16.77 -1.67
CA PHE A 474 8.22 -16.49 -1.83
C PHE A 474 7.80 -16.31 -3.28
N THR A 475 8.66 -15.73 -4.11
CA THR A 475 8.34 -15.52 -5.52
C THR A 475 8.54 -16.81 -6.33
N TYR A 476 9.64 -17.52 -6.13
CA TYR A 476 9.98 -18.68 -6.96
C TYR A 476 9.32 -19.98 -6.53
N ASP A 477 9.15 -20.20 -5.22
CA ASP A 477 8.54 -21.44 -4.73
C ASP A 477 7.02 -21.44 -4.86
N SER A 478 6.40 -20.26 -4.96
CA SER A 478 4.96 -20.16 -5.15
C SER A 478 4.60 -20.69 -6.54
N TYR A 479 3.66 -21.64 -6.58
CA TYR A 479 3.15 -22.28 -7.79
C TYR A 479 4.19 -23.04 -8.59
N LYS A 480 5.34 -23.41 -7.99
CA LYS A 480 6.42 -24.12 -8.68
C LYS A 480 6.00 -25.49 -9.22
N ASN A 481 5.02 -26.10 -8.57
CA ASN A 481 4.48 -27.42 -8.95
C ASN A 481 3.43 -27.34 -10.07
N LEU A 482 2.97 -26.14 -10.44
CA LEU A 482 2.02 -25.92 -11.53
C LEU A 482 2.74 -25.80 -12.87
N ASN A 483 2.06 -26.21 -13.95
CA ASN A 483 2.55 -25.94 -15.30
C ASN A 483 2.46 -24.43 -15.63
N ASN A 484 3.03 -24.00 -16.75
CA ASN A 484 3.13 -22.57 -17.07
C ASN A 484 1.77 -21.86 -17.21
N GLU A 485 0.77 -22.53 -17.79
CA GLU A 485 -0.56 -21.97 -18.01
C GLU A 485 -1.34 -21.87 -16.68
N GLU A 486 -1.32 -22.94 -15.89
CA GLU A 486 -1.90 -22.97 -14.55
C GLU A 486 -1.26 -21.95 -13.61
N ARG A 487 0.07 -21.81 -13.69
CA ARG A 487 0.83 -20.81 -12.92
C ARG A 487 0.40 -19.40 -13.30
N ALA A 488 0.37 -19.07 -14.60
CA ALA A 488 -0.01 -17.74 -15.06
C ALA A 488 -1.44 -17.39 -14.61
N SER A 489 -2.40 -18.31 -14.76
CA SER A 489 -3.76 -18.11 -14.27
C SER A 489 -3.79 -17.92 -12.75
N ARG A 490 -3.06 -18.75 -11.97
CA ARG A 490 -3.04 -18.60 -10.51
C ARG A 490 -2.44 -17.28 -10.03
N GLN A 491 -1.39 -16.81 -10.70
CA GLN A 491 -0.77 -15.51 -10.44
C GLN A 491 -1.75 -14.36 -10.72
N LEU A 492 -2.43 -14.39 -11.86
CA LEU A 492 -3.44 -13.39 -12.24
C LEU A 492 -4.61 -13.38 -11.25
N LYS A 493 -5.12 -14.56 -10.87
CA LYS A 493 -6.17 -14.70 -9.84
C LYS A 493 -5.75 -14.05 -8.53
N SER A 494 -4.52 -14.30 -8.07
CA SER A 494 -4.01 -13.78 -6.81
C SER A 494 -3.92 -12.25 -6.82
N ILE A 495 -3.28 -11.69 -7.85
CA ILE A 495 -3.11 -10.23 -7.99
C ILE A 495 -4.47 -9.55 -8.11
N GLY A 496 -5.34 -10.13 -8.93
CA GLY A 496 -6.69 -9.68 -9.13
C GLY A 496 -7.56 -9.72 -7.87
N THR A 497 -7.38 -10.74 -7.02
CA THR A 497 -8.01 -10.82 -5.68
C THR A 497 -7.65 -9.61 -4.85
N ILE A 498 -6.35 -9.30 -4.72
CA ILE A 498 -5.90 -8.13 -3.95
C ILE A 498 -6.43 -6.83 -4.54
N PHE A 499 -6.42 -6.70 -5.86
CA PHE A 499 -6.95 -5.51 -6.52
C PHE A 499 -8.44 -5.30 -6.20
N GLU A 500 -9.25 -6.36 -6.26
CA GLU A 500 -10.66 -6.30 -5.92
C GLU A 500 -10.87 -5.95 -4.44
N LEU A 501 -10.06 -6.50 -3.53
CA LEU A 501 -10.13 -6.19 -2.09
C LEU A 501 -9.83 -4.72 -1.80
N ILE A 502 -8.79 -4.17 -2.42
CA ILE A 502 -8.41 -2.76 -2.28
C ILE A 502 -9.51 -1.85 -2.83
N THR A 503 -10.06 -2.16 -4.01
CA THR A 503 -11.01 -1.28 -4.72
C THR A 503 -12.44 -1.37 -4.20
N SER A 504 -12.86 -2.54 -3.71
CA SER A 504 -14.21 -2.74 -3.14
C SER A 504 -14.37 -2.11 -1.76
N GLY A 505 -13.30 -1.54 -1.19
CA GLY A 505 -13.26 -1.12 0.21
C GLY A 505 -13.52 -2.28 1.17
N GLY A 506 -13.28 -3.51 0.70
CA GLY A 506 -13.75 -4.76 1.27
C GLY A 506 -13.09 -5.11 2.60
N PRO A 507 -13.66 -6.10 3.32
CA PRO A 507 -13.22 -6.46 4.65
C PRO A 507 -11.78 -6.97 4.62
N ASN A 508 -11.16 -6.90 5.80
CA ASN A 508 -9.97 -7.62 6.19
C ASN A 508 -9.70 -8.88 5.34
N PRO A 509 -8.50 -9.10 4.75
CA PRO A 509 -8.20 -10.28 3.93
C PRO A 509 -8.50 -11.63 4.63
N TRP A 510 -8.74 -11.62 5.94
CA TRP A 510 -9.22 -12.75 6.75
C TRP A 510 -10.69 -13.11 6.58
N ASN A 511 -11.52 -12.19 6.08
CA ASN A 511 -12.98 -12.31 6.16
C ASN A 511 -13.66 -11.99 4.82
N THR A 512 -12.97 -12.38 3.75
CA THR A 512 -13.40 -12.26 2.36
C THR A 512 -14.05 -13.57 1.91
N PRO A 513 -15.01 -13.53 0.97
CA PRO A 513 -15.53 -14.74 0.31
C PRO A 513 -14.43 -15.52 -0.44
N TYR A 514 -13.31 -14.85 -0.75
CA TYR A 514 -12.15 -15.35 -1.46
C TYR A 514 -10.98 -15.46 -0.49
N GLN A 515 -10.82 -16.63 0.16
CA GLN A 515 -9.70 -16.85 1.06
C GLN A 515 -8.42 -17.01 0.25
N LEU A 516 -7.51 -16.04 0.38
CA LEU A 516 -6.14 -16.20 -0.08
C LEU A 516 -5.48 -17.30 0.75
N THR A 517 -4.83 -18.23 0.07
CA THR A 517 -4.00 -19.26 0.72
C THR A 517 -2.66 -18.67 1.14
N GLY A 518 -1.94 -19.36 2.01
CA GLY A 518 -0.56 -18.97 2.34
C GLY A 518 0.38 -18.92 1.13
N GLU A 519 0.10 -19.72 0.09
CA GLU A 519 0.86 -19.67 -1.17
C GLU A 519 0.54 -18.41 -1.98
N ASP A 520 -0.74 -18.01 -2.04
CA ASP A 520 -1.13 -16.76 -2.68
C ASP A 520 -0.51 -15.55 -1.95
N ALA A 521 -0.52 -15.55 -0.61
CA ALA A 521 0.09 -14.49 0.18
C ALA A 521 1.61 -14.40 -0.04
N ARG A 522 2.32 -15.54 -0.08
CA ARG A 522 3.75 -15.58 -0.42
C ARG A 522 3.98 -14.98 -1.80
N PHE A 523 3.28 -15.47 -2.82
CA PHE A 523 3.42 -14.94 -4.18
C PHE A 523 3.20 -13.43 -4.23
N LEU A 524 2.11 -12.94 -3.64
CA LEU A 524 1.74 -11.52 -3.65
C LEU A 524 2.80 -10.63 -2.97
N VAL A 525 3.27 -11.05 -1.80
CA VAL A 525 4.35 -10.34 -1.08
C VAL A 525 5.62 -10.37 -1.93
N GLY A 526 6.06 -11.55 -2.37
CA GLY A 526 7.26 -11.71 -3.20
C GLY A 526 7.23 -10.85 -4.48
N PHE A 527 6.12 -10.93 -5.21
CA PHE A 527 5.88 -10.18 -6.45
C PHE A 527 5.98 -8.66 -6.24
N SER A 528 5.41 -8.12 -5.16
CA SER A 528 5.49 -6.67 -4.89
C SER A 528 6.92 -6.17 -4.64
N TYR A 529 7.77 -6.98 -4.01
CA TYR A 529 9.15 -6.61 -3.70
C TYR A 529 10.04 -6.72 -4.94
N ILE A 530 9.90 -7.77 -5.75
CA ILE A 530 10.71 -7.92 -6.98
C ILE A 530 10.38 -6.83 -8.00
N ARG A 531 9.11 -6.45 -8.17
CA ARG A 531 8.77 -5.31 -9.03
C ARG A 531 9.48 -4.02 -8.63
N SER A 532 9.68 -3.82 -7.33
CA SER A 532 10.38 -2.65 -6.79
C SER A 532 11.89 -2.69 -7.05
N LEU A 533 12.48 -3.87 -7.26
CA LEU A 533 13.90 -4.03 -7.62
C LEU A 533 14.18 -3.79 -9.09
N LEU A 534 13.26 -4.15 -9.99
CA LEU A 534 13.43 -4.04 -11.45
C LEU A 534 13.86 -2.64 -11.90
N VAL A 535 13.51 -1.60 -11.15
CA VAL A 535 13.88 -0.22 -11.46
C VAL A 535 15.40 0.03 -11.37
N TRP A 536 16.13 -0.82 -10.65
CA TRP A 536 17.58 -0.71 -10.40
C TRP A 536 18.44 -1.61 -11.29
N THR A 537 17.81 -2.38 -12.18
CA THR A 537 18.49 -3.47 -12.89
C THR A 537 19.00 -3.05 -14.26
N GLU A 538 18.70 -1.83 -14.71
CA GLU A 538 19.15 -1.25 -15.99
C GLU A 538 18.85 -2.17 -17.20
N GLY A 539 17.74 -2.92 -17.15
CA GLY A 539 17.36 -3.86 -18.21
C GLY A 539 18.05 -5.22 -18.13
N LEU A 540 18.87 -5.48 -17.10
CA LEU A 540 19.31 -6.83 -16.78
C LEU A 540 18.11 -7.66 -16.30
N PRO A 541 18.00 -8.93 -16.75
CA PRO A 541 17.02 -9.87 -16.22
C PRO A 541 17.43 -10.25 -14.79
N VAL A 542 17.06 -9.40 -13.84
CA VAL A 542 17.24 -9.69 -12.42
C VAL A 542 15.97 -10.36 -11.96
N ALA A 543 16.05 -11.67 -11.85
CA ALA A 543 14.93 -12.49 -11.41
C ALA A 543 14.69 -12.37 -9.88
N SER A 544 15.67 -11.88 -9.10
CA SER A 544 15.61 -11.82 -7.62
C SER A 544 16.53 -10.79 -6.97
N PHE A 545 16.25 -10.45 -5.69
CA PHE A 545 17.16 -9.64 -4.87
C PHE A 545 18.53 -10.30 -4.73
N SER A 546 18.56 -11.60 -4.57
CA SER A 546 19.82 -12.33 -4.47
C SER A 546 20.68 -12.21 -5.74
N THR A 547 20.05 -12.22 -6.92
CA THR A 547 20.71 -11.95 -8.20
C THR A 547 21.21 -10.52 -8.28
N TYR A 548 20.40 -9.56 -7.81
CA TYR A 548 20.78 -8.16 -7.68
C TYR A 548 22.03 -8.01 -6.79
N CYS A 549 22.04 -8.62 -5.60
CA CYS A 549 23.20 -8.56 -4.71
C CYS A 549 24.45 -9.17 -5.35
N ARG A 550 24.35 -10.37 -5.91
CA ARG A 550 25.49 -11.06 -6.54
C ARG A 550 26.08 -10.28 -7.71
N ASN A 551 25.23 -9.76 -8.59
CA ASN A 551 25.70 -9.19 -9.86
C ASN A 551 26.07 -7.71 -9.73
N ILE A 552 25.51 -7.02 -8.73
CA ILE A 552 25.64 -5.56 -8.60
C ILE A 552 26.30 -5.18 -7.27
N ILE A 553 25.74 -5.63 -6.14
CA ILE A 553 26.13 -5.12 -4.82
C ILE A 553 27.46 -5.71 -4.34
N ILE A 554 27.60 -7.03 -4.38
CA ILE A 554 28.81 -7.73 -3.92
C ILE A 554 30.05 -7.29 -4.70
N PRO A 555 30.04 -7.22 -6.05
CA PRO A 555 31.19 -6.72 -6.81
C PRO A 555 31.56 -5.27 -6.45
N THR A 556 30.54 -4.43 -6.19
CA THR A 556 30.75 -3.05 -5.73
C THR A 556 31.34 -3.00 -4.32
N TYR A 557 30.89 -3.89 -3.43
CA TYR A 557 31.37 -4.02 -2.05
C TYR A 557 32.84 -4.47 -2.02
N GLN A 558 33.18 -5.52 -2.77
CA GLN A 558 34.55 -6.04 -2.93
C GLN A 558 35.49 -4.97 -3.48
N LYS A 559 35.11 -4.29 -4.57
CA LYS A 559 35.94 -3.26 -5.19
C LYS A 559 36.21 -2.06 -4.28
N LYS A 560 35.23 -1.65 -3.46
CA LYS A 560 35.35 -0.47 -2.59
C LYS A 560 36.06 -0.76 -1.27
N LEU A 561 35.94 -1.97 -0.73
CA LEU A 561 36.43 -2.31 0.61
C LEU A 561 37.67 -3.22 0.60
N GLY A 562 38.07 -3.75 -0.56
CA GLY A 562 39.28 -4.57 -0.69
C GLY A 562 39.21 -5.91 0.05
N ILE A 563 38.02 -6.51 0.11
CA ILE A 563 37.75 -7.76 0.82
C ILE A 563 37.96 -8.95 -0.12
N ASP A 564 38.73 -9.96 0.32
CA ASP A 564 38.97 -11.21 -0.39
C ASP A 564 37.71 -12.12 -0.47
N ASP A 565 37.60 -12.92 -1.53
CA ASP A 565 36.41 -13.73 -1.87
C ASP A 565 35.96 -14.70 -0.76
N GLY A 566 36.86 -15.14 0.12
CA GLY A 566 36.60 -16.23 1.08
C GLY A 566 35.58 -15.91 2.17
N ASN A 567 35.34 -14.63 2.51
CA ASN A 567 34.44 -14.24 3.61
C ASN A 567 33.39 -13.17 3.24
N ILE A 568 33.16 -12.95 1.95
CA ILE A 568 32.33 -11.85 1.48
C ILE A 568 30.86 -11.95 1.92
N ASN A 569 30.34 -13.18 2.03
CA ASN A 569 28.94 -13.40 2.39
C ASN A 569 28.66 -13.17 3.88
N GLU A 570 29.55 -13.62 4.78
CA GLU A 570 29.37 -13.38 6.22
C GLU A 570 29.60 -11.91 6.54
N GLU A 571 30.61 -11.28 5.94
CA GLU A 571 30.86 -9.85 6.14
C GLU A 571 29.69 -9.00 5.61
N PHE A 572 29.14 -9.36 4.45
CA PHE A 572 27.94 -8.72 3.93
C PHE A 572 26.73 -8.96 4.86
N GLY A 573 26.50 -10.19 5.32
CA GLY A 573 25.42 -10.51 6.26
C GLY A 573 25.52 -9.73 7.59
N TYR A 574 26.72 -9.66 8.17
CA TYR A 574 26.97 -8.91 9.39
C TYR A 574 26.71 -7.42 9.20
N ASN A 575 27.30 -6.80 8.17
CA ASN A 575 27.17 -5.36 7.93
C ASN A 575 25.74 -4.93 7.54
N ASN A 576 24.90 -5.87 7.09
CA ASN A 576 23.49 -5.64 6.75
C ASN A 576 22.52 -6.25 7.77
N SER A 577 22.91 -6.32 9.05
CA SER A 577 22.06 -6.79 10.14
C SER A 577 22.22 -5.99 11.44
N TYR A 578 21.26 -6.16 12.35
CA TYR A 578 21.24 -5.55 13.68
C TYR A 578 22.42 -5.89 14.56
N TRP A 579 23.12 -6.98 14.26
CA TRP A 579 24.40 -7.32 14.87
C TRP A 579 25.44 -6.21 14.75
N LYS A 580 25.48 -5.51 13.61
CA LYS A 580 26.40 -4.38 13.37
C LYS A 580 26.17 -3.22 14.34
N ILE A 581 24.93 -3.05 14.80
CA ILE A 581 24.50 -1.92 15.64
C ILE A 581 24.07 -2.37 17.05
N LYS A 582 24.46 -3.57 17.49
CA LYS A 582 24.02 -4.17 18.77
C LYS A 582 24.21 -3.26 19.99
N ASN A 583 25.30 -2.50 20.05
CA ASN A 583 25.54 -1.54 21.13
C ASN A 583 24.52 -0.41 21.12
N THR A 584 24.21 0.16 19.95
CA THR A 584 23.15 1.16 19.79
C THR A 584 21.78 0.61 20.21
N LEU A 585 21.45 -0.65 19.87
CA LEU A 585 20.18 -1.27 20.29
C LEU A 585 20.04 -1.27 21.81
N ARG A 586 21.13 -1.60 22.52
CA ARG A 586 21.20 -1.64 23.99
C ARG A 586 21.20 -0.25 24.62
N ASP A 587 22.03 0.65 24.12
CA ASP A 587 22.42 1.87 24.82
C ASP A 587 21.62 3.11 24.38
N ASN A 588 21.02 3.10 23.18
CA ASN A 588 20.30 4.25 22.64
C ASN A 588 18.86 4.34 23.19
N TYR A 589 18.67 5.13 24.25
CA TYR A 589 17.35 5.31 24.86
C TYR A 589 16.31 6.03 23.97
N LYS A 590 16.74 6.68 22.87
CA LYS A 590 15.84 7.36 21.92
C LYS A 590 15.25 6.41 20.86
N LEU A 591 15.87 5.23 20.68
CA LEU A 591 15.49 4.24 19.68
C LEU A 591 14.45 3.26 20.24
N LYS A 592 13.28 3.21 19.59
CA LYS A 592 12.13 2.38 19.97
C LYS A 592 11.72 1.46 18.83
N PHE A 593 11.23 0.28 19.18
CA PHE A 593 10.87 -0.78 18.26
C PHE A 593 9.42 -1.22 18.43
N PHE A 594 8.77 -1.46 17.31
CA PHE A 594 7.46 -2.10 17.22
C PHE A 594 7.63 -3.32 16.33
N VAL A 595 7.48 -4.53 16.89
CA VAL A 595 7.75 -5.79 16.19
C VAL A 595 6.62 -6.77 16.45
N ASN A 596 6.34 -7.64 15.48
CA ASN A 596 5.41 -8.75 15.67
C ASN A 596 6.21 -10.04 15.80
N ALA A 597 5.88 -10.87 16.78
CA ALA A 597 6.59 -12.12 17.04
C ALA A 597 6.48 -13.13 15.87
N ASN A 598 5.40 -13.03 15.09
CA ASN A 598 5.14 -13.86 13.92
C ASN A 598 5.42 -13.16 12.58
N ASP A 599 6.19 -12.06 12.58
CA ASP A 599 6.61 -11.41 11.35
C ASP A 599 7.54 -12.35 10.55
N PRO A 600 7.13 -12.81 9.34
CA PRO A 600 7.94 -13.75 8.57
C PRO A 600 9.25 -13.14 8.08
N LEU A 601 9.35 -11.81 7.96
CA LEU A 601 10.54 -11.13 7.44
C LEU A 601 11.56 -10.80 8.53
N VAL A 602 11.27 -11.12 9.80
CA VAL A 602 12.20 -10.96 10.92
C VAL A 602 12.70 -12.33 11.33
N ASP A 603 14.01 -12.56 11.18
CA ASP A 603 14.58 -13.85 11.58
C ASP A 603 14.56 -14.02 13.11
N LYS A 604 14.55 -15.28 13.55
CA LYS A 604 14.48 -15.63 14.98
C LYS A 604 15.67 -15.07 15.76
N GLN A 605 16.85 -14.92 15.16
CA GLN A 605 18.03 -14.37 15.83
C GLN A 605 17.87 -12.87 16.05
N SER A 606 17.45 -12.11 15.02
CA SER A 606 17.14 -10.68 15.17
C SER A 606 16.08 -10.42 16.24
N LEU A 607 15.04 -11.26 16.32
CA LEU A 607 14.01 -11.13 17.35
C LEU A 607 14.56 -11.41 18.76
N ARG A 608 15.37 -12.47 18.92
CA ARG A 608 16.06 -12.78 20.19
C ARG A 608 17.01 -11.66 20.61
N LEU A 609 17.78 -11.12 19.66
CA LEU A 609 18.70 -10.01 19.88
C LEU A 609 17.95 -8.77 20.40
N LEU A 610 16.81 -8.42 19.79
CA LEU A 610 15.97 -7.32 20.27
C LEU A 610 15.43 -7.60 21.68
N LYS A 611 14.88 -8.80 21.93
CA LYS A 611 14.35 -9.17 23.25
C LYS A 611 15.41 -9.14 24.36
N HIS A 612 16.66 -9.49 24.01
CA HIS A 612 17.76 -9.51 24.96
C HIS A 612 18.37 -8.12 25.20
N LEU A 613 18.53 -7.30 24.16
CA LEU A 613 19.25 -6.03 24.25
C LEU A 613 18.36 -4.81 24.47
N VAL A 614 17.11 -4.84 24.02
CA VAL A 614 16.20 -3.70 24.07
C VAL A 614 15.24 -3.85 25.27
N PRO A 615 15.29 -2.94 26.26
CA PRO A 615 14.37 -2.96 27.40
C PRO A 615 12.90 -2.85 26.97
N GLU A 616 12.00 -3.43 27.76
CA GLU A 616 10.55 -3.51 27.45
C GLU A 616 9.89 -2.16 27.18
N ASN A 617 10.33 -1.09 27.84
CA ASN A 617 9.78 0.26 27.59
C ASN A 617 10.19 0.86 26.22
N ARG A 618 11.13 0.23 25.50
CA ARG A 618 11.56 0.58 24.15
C ARG A 618 11.22 -0.48 23.10
N LEU A 619 10.74 -1.66 23.50
CA LEU A 619 10.37 -2.75 22.60
C LEU A 619 8.90 -3.12 22.81
N MET A 620 8.05 -2.72 21.86
CA MET A 620 6.68 -3.23 21.82
C MET A 620 6.61 -4.46 20.92
N LEU A 621 6.45 -5.62 21.55
CA LEU A 621 6.33 -6.91 20.88
C LEU A 621 4.86 -7.35 20.86
N SER A 622 4.22 -7.34 19.68
CA SER A 622 2.88 -7.92 19.51
C SER A 622 2.99 -9.42 19.20
N PRO A 623 2.09 -10.26 19.73
CA PRO A 623 2.14 -11.71 19.45
C PRO A 623 1.81 -12.02 17.99
N ARG A 624 0.97 -11.19 17.36
CA ARG A 624 0.47 -11.36 15.99
C ARG A 624 0.41 -10.03 15.24
N GLY A 625 0.37 -10.12 13.92
CA GLY A 625 0.25 -8.99 13.00
C GLY A 625 1.06 -9.17 11.72
N GLY A 626 1.85 -10.24 11.57
CA GLY A 626 2.68 -10.47 10.38
C GLY A 626 3.64 -9.32 10.12
N HIS A 627 3.97 -9.05 8.86
CA HIS A 627 4.78 -7.87 8.50
C HIS A 627 3.87 -6.67 8.20
N LEU A 628 3.85 -5.62 9.04
CA LEU A 628 2.98 -4.43 8.89
C LEU A 628 1.46 -4.70 8.86
N GLY A 629 1.01 -5.92 9.14
CA GLY A 629 -0.39 -6.30 9.02
C GLY A 629 -1.31 -5.68 10.08
N ASN A 630 -0.75 -5.33 11.25
CA ASN A 630 -1.46 -4.75 12.38
C ASN A 630 -1.28 -3.22 12.54
N LEU A 631 -0.90 -2.51 11.47
CA LEU A 631 -0.66 -1.07 11.53
C LEU A 631 -1.86 -0.28 12.05
N LEU A 632 -3.09 -0.62 11.65
CA LEU A 632 -4.30 0.05 12.14
C LEU A 632 -4.45 -0.02 13.66
N GLN A 633 -3.98 -1.11 14.27
CA GLN A 633 -4.06 -1.34 15.71
C GLN A 633 -2.96 -0.58 16.46
N ILE A 634 -1.72 -0.63 15.97
CA ILE A 634 -0.56 -0.10 16.69
C ILE A 634 -0.26 1.38 16.42
N GLN A 635 -0.87 1.99 15.40
CA GLN A 635 -0.47 3.33 14.93
C GLN A 635 -0.59 4.41 16.00
N LYS A 636 -1.63 4.34 16.84
CA LYS A 636 -1.80 5.29 17.96
C LYS A 636 -0.64 5.21 18.95
N ASP A 637 -0.12 4.01 19.20
CA ASP A 637 1.01 3.82 20.08
C ASP A 637 2.33 4.26 19.44
N VAL A 638 2.49 4.07 18.12
CA VAL A 638 3.60 4.61 17.34
C VAL A 638 3.65 6.14 17.48
N ILE A 639 2.52 6.82 17.33
CA ILE A 639 2.44 8.29 17.47
C ILE A 639 2.70 8.74 18.91
N LYS A 640 2.14 8.01 19.90
CA LYS A 640 2.39 8.27 21.32
C LYS A 640 3.87 8.12 21.67
N ALA A 641 4.55 7.14 21.08
CA ALA A 641 5.99 6.94 21.24
C ALA A 641 6.79 8.07 20.59
N ALA A 642 6.35 8.62 19.46
CA ALA A 642 6.97 9.78 18.83
C ALA A 642 6.82 11.08 19.64
N LYS A 643 5.70 11.26 20.37
CA LYS A 643 5.45 12.45 21.22
C LYS A 643 6.30 12.53 22.49
N ARG A 644 6.80 11.41 22.99
CA ARG A 644 7.47 11.32 24.31
C ARG A 644 8.99 11.24 24.14
N PRO A 645 9.76 12.34 24.28
CA PRO A 645 11.19 12.22 24.50
C PRO A 645 11.41 11.51 25.84
N ILE A 646 12.08 10.36 25.84
CA ILE A 646 12.49 9.70 27.09
C ILE A 646 13.60 10.56 27.69
N ILE A 647 13.37 11.13 28.87
CA ILE A 647 14.43 11.81 29.61
C ILE A 647 15.37 10.72 30.11
N LYS A 648 16.67 10.83 29.81
CA LYS A 648 17.70 9.93 30.35
C LYS A 648 17.62 10.00 31.89
N LEU A 649 17.05 8.97 32.53
CA LEU A 649 17.12 8.83 33.98
C LEU A 649 18.62 8.74 34.31
N ARG A 650 19.08 9.73 35.07
CA ARG A 650 20.49 9.85 35.48
C ARG A 650 20.86 8.78 36.49
#